data_AF-A0A8T5GNA6-F1
#
_entry.id   AF-A0A8T5GNA6-F1
#
_cell.length_a   1.000
_cell.length_b   1.000
_cell.length_c   1.000
_cell.angle_alpha   90.00
_cell.angle_beta   90.00
_cell.angle_gamma   90.00
#
_symmetry.space_group_name_H-M   'P 1'
#
loop_
_entity.id
_entity.type
_entity.pdbx_description
1 polymer ?
#
loop_
_entity_poly.entity_id
_entity_poly.type
_entity_poly.pdbx_seq_one_letter_code
_entity_poly.pdbx_strand_id
1 'polypeptide(L)'
;MRDNNTMREKIISSSSCYLSSLEYSDMELIKKWRNEQIAVLRQSKPLTSHNQEEYWKRISNSNKEILFSIVNVDGKFIGYCGFTNIDSISARAELSFLLDTEIIEGSEEYLTLFEDVLRMLLQYGFERLHHNRLVSETHCFRDKHLAVLEKVGFVKEGVLRNHVYKKNKFHDSILHSVLREEYYSQEKSEIVKEIRNIKDDIQCIKAIIFDFDDALVDEESWIHKRWEKTIIFAEEELGLTNFGKFFWQVYTDKGSKYKFHVNDVLTKLNQDQSYVKSIVDNFLTQKVDEKLLPGVLEYLQSVHGKYKLGIVTNGKHDIQLDRIKNVGINTYFDVIVCAYETPKPNKQPYLDCAAQLGVFPHDCVYISHDIDIDLFGAKNAGFSTILLDFHNINNDKDLLHSHVVDGIVRSYKEIEQYFIQHPDNDIHTKNNKEEIIMEQKGILIVGAGVLQKVAVEKAKELGYYVYITDMNIESEAAKLADEAFAISTKDIGAHVELAKRLKAENKIVAVYTQGCDVEYTVAMAAHAAGLPGIDPEAALNCNDKVKMRTVLNEKNVDYVKFGSAKTVEEALNAVQKVGYPCIIKPLDNSASRGVKVLRDGTTDQEIVAAFDDAMKFCFMRKEAIIEQFFEGDEYSVDTVMYKGKLFPAGVSDRQFRPVQEYSVQVGSLTPSLLPEKMQADMYTLMEKAATALGVDNGAFKGDLIIVDGKPRIIEVTARTSGGFDSQYRKPYSLGIDIVKATIDIAAGKEMDPRDLVSRWMKWSKTTSVFPEPGIIRNIKGLEEIENMPGVRNIFHSMKIGDEVKDYRNCASRINHIIIVADTFDELNKLEDKVHETLQIETEPIGNVHQ
;
A
#
# COMPACT_ATOMS: atom_id res chain seq x y z
N MET A 1 27.49 -5.06 -21.77
CA MET A 1 28.27 -5.93 -22.68
C MET A 1 29.37 -6.60 -21.87
N ARG A 2 29.79 -7.81 -22.22
CA ARG A 2 30.87 -8.55 -21.54
C ARG A 2 31.91 -9.04 -22.56
N ASP A 3 33.14 -9.23 -22.10
CA ASP A 3 34.18 -9.95 -22.84
C ASP A 3 34.12 -11.45 -22.55
N ASN A 4 34.41 -12.29 -23.56
CA ASN A 4 34.09 -13.72 -23.59
C ASN A 4 34.78 -14.57 -22.51
N ASN A 5 34.01 -15.38 -21.75
CA ASN A 5 34.26 -16.82 -21.40
C ASN A 5 33.37 -17.36 -20.24
N THR A 6 32.10 -17.00 -20.16
CA THR A 6 31.15 -17.60 -19.20
C THR A 6 29.84 -18.01 -19.89
N MET A 7 29.07 -18.91 -19.27
CA MET A 7 27.73 -19.24 -19.80
C MET A 7 26.86 -17.97 -19.85
N ARG A 8 26.13 -17.80 -20.95
CA ARG A 8 25.30 -16.61 -21.20
C ARG A 8 24.25 -16.46 -20.10
N GLU A 9 24.37 -15.37 -19.35
CA GLU A 9 23.47 -15.07 -18.25
C GLU A 9 22.10 -14.66 -18.78
N LYS A 10 21.05 -15.35 -18.30
CA LYS A 10 19.66 -15.09 -18.69
C LYS A 10 19.16 -13.82 -18.00
N ILE A 11 18.82 -12.80 -18.79
CA ILE A 11 18.27 -11.53 -18.29
C ILE A 11 16.75 -11.62 -18.14
N ILE A 12 16.10 -12.22 -19.13
CA ILE A 12 14.65 -12.45 -19.24
C ILE A 12 14.44 -13.64 -20.21
N SER A 13 13.36 -14.40 -20.05
CA SER A 13 13.14 -15.64 -20.80
C SER A 13 11.66 -15.92 -21.11
N SER A 14 11.44 -16.53 -22.27
CA SER A 14 10.18 -17.12 -22.73
C SER A 14 10.30 -18.66 -22.78
N SER A 15 9.30 -19.34 -23.32
CA SER A 15 9.33 -20.79 -23.57
C SER A 15 10.23 -21.19 -24.77
N SER A 16 10.43 -20.30 -25.76
CA SER A 16 11.20 -20.57 -26.98
C SER A 16 12.65 -20.08 -26.94
N CYS A 17 12.90 -18.99 -26.20
CA CYS A 17 14.20 -18.31 -26.17
C CYS A 17 14.39 -17.47 -24.91
N TYR A 18 15.62 -17.04 -24.66
CA TYR A 18 15.96 -16.07 -23.63
C TYR A 18 16.87 -14.96 -24.17
N LEU A 19 16.82 -13.80 -23.51
CA LEU A 19 17.72 -12.69 -23.80
C LEU A 19 18.92 -12.73 -22.87
N SER A 20 20.12 -12.54 -23.42
CA SER A 20 21.36 -12.35 -22.67
C SER A 20 22.03 -11.02 -23.00
N SER A 21 23.04 -10.63 -22.22
CA SER A 21 23.92 -9.52 -22.59
C SER A 21 24.54 -9.77 -23.97
N LEU A 22 24.61 -8.71 -24.79
CA LEU A 22 25.33 -8.76 -26.06
C LEU A 22 26.85 -8.92 -25.84
N GLU A 23 27.46 -9.87 -26.53
CA GLU A 23 28.89 -10.21 -26.47
C GLU A 23 29.63 -9.76 -27.73
N TYR A 24 30.93 -9.46 -27.63
CA TYR A 24 31.73 -9.03 -28.79
C TYR A 24 31.78 -10.11 -29.90
N SER A 25 31.73 -11.39 -29.51
CA SER A 25 31.69 -12.55 -30.39
C SER A 25 30.46 -12.59 -31.32
N ASP A 26 29.34 -11.98 -30.93
CA ASP A 26 28.10 -11.96 -31.72
C ASP A 26 28.20 -11.07 -32.98
N MET A 27 29.16 -10.13 -33.00
CA MET A 27 29.14 -9.01 -33.92
C MET A 27 29.32 -9.40 -35.39
N GLU A 28 30.13 -10.41 -35.68
CA GLU A 28 30.34 -10.89 -37.05
C GLU A 28 29.09 -11.60 -37.61
N LEU A 29 28.35 -12.34 -36.77
CA LEU A 29 27.08 -12.96 -37.14
C LEU A 29 25.99 -11.90 -37.35
N ILE A 30 25.89 -10.91 -36.47
CA ILE A 30 24.96 -9.78 -36.63
C ILE A 30 25.22 -9.04 -37.94
N LYS A 31 26.49 -8.79 -38.28
CA LYS A 31 26.87 -8.18 -39.57
C LYS A 31 26.43 -9.03 -40.76
N LYS A 32 26.67 -10.35 -40.71
CA LYS A 32 26.24 -11.32 -41.74
C LYS A 32 24.72 -11.20 -41.96
N TRP A 33 23.94 -11.40 -40.90
CA TRP A 33 22.48 -11.36 -40.96
C TRP A 33 21.94 -10.02 -41.47
N ARG A 34 22.51 -8.89 -41.02
CA ARG A 34 22.12 -7.54 -41.51
C ARG A 34 22.42 -7.31 -42.98
N ASN A 35 23.50 -7.90 -43.51
CA ASN A 35 23.86 -7.76 -44.92
C ASN A 35 22.97 -8.63 -45.81
N GLU A 36 22.67 -9.86 -45.39
CA GLU A 36 21.80 -10.78 -46.11
C GLU A 36 20.33 -10.30 -46.08
N GLN A 37 19.89 -9.67 -45.00
CA GLN A 37 18.53 -9.12 -44.82
C GLN A 37 18.40 -7.63 -45.18
N ILE A 38 19.35 -7.05 -45.93
CA ILE A 38 19.35 -5.60 -46.26
C ILE A 38 18.09 -5.12 -47.00
N ALA A 39 17.35 -6.02 -47.64
CA ALA A 39 16.09 -5.69 -48.33
C ALA A 39 14.98 -5.19 -47.38
N VAL A 40 15.01 -5.60 -46.10
CA VAL A 40 13.97 -5.32 -45.09
C VAL A 40 14.42 -4.36 -43.99
N LEU A 41 15.69 -3.95 -44.00
CA LEU A 41 16.28 -3.02 -43.03
C LEU A 41 16.34 -1.59 -43.59
N ARG A 42 16.32 -0.58 -42.70
CA ARG A 42 16.64 0.82 -43.04
C ARG A 42 18.10 1.05 -43.47
N GLN A 43 18.93 0.02 -43.40
CA GLN A 43 20.29 -0.03 -43.95
C GLN A 43 20.28 0.07 -45.50
N SER A 44 21.17 0.91 -46.05
CA SER A 44 21.25 1.21 -47.49
C SER A 44 22.44 0.57 -48.21
N LYS A 45 23.50 0.17 -47.48
CA LYS A 45 24.70 -0.50 -48.01
C LYS A 45 25.10 -1.68 -47.12
N PRO A 46 25.76 -2.73 -47.66
CA PRO A 46 26.37 -3.77 -46.83
C PRO A 46 27.42 -3.20 -45.88
N LEU A 47 27.47 -3.72 -44.66
CA LEU A 47 28.46 -3.40 -43.64
C LEU A 47 29.74 -4.21 -43.84
N THR A 48 30.88 -3.55 -43.72
CA THR A 48 32.19 -4.20 -43.58
C THR A 48 32.46 -4.55 -42.11
N SER A 49 33.44 -5.43 -41.83
CA SER A 49 33.87 -5.72 -40.44
C SER A 49 34.27 -4.43 -39.71
N HIS A 50 34.99 -3.54 -40.39
CA HIS A 50 35.36 -2.23 -39.85
C HIS A 50 34.15 -1.37 -39.45
N ASN A 51 33.06 -1.37 -40.23
CA ASN A 51 31.84 -0.66 -39.85
C ASN A 51 31.15 -1.30 -38.62
N GLN A 52 31.25 -2.61 -38.48
CA GLN A 52 30.69 -3.35 -37.36
C GLN A 52 31.50 -3.12 -36.07
N GLU A 53 32.83 -3.06 -36.16
CA GLU A 53 33.73 -2.70 -35.05
C GLU A 53 33.49 -1.25 -34.55
N GLU A 54 33.37 -0.29 -35.47
CA GLU A 54 33.03 1.10 -35.12
C GLU A 54 31.62 1.21 -34.51
N TYR A 55 30.66 0.42 -35.00
CA TYR A 55 29.34 0.32 -34.38
C TYR A 55 29.44 -0.23 -32.94
N TRP A 56 30.21 -1.29 -32.69
CA TRP A 56 30.46 -1.83 -31.34
C TRP A 56 30.98 -0.75 -30.39
N LYS A 57 32.09 -0.11 -30.74
CA LYS A 57 32.72 0.95 -29.92
C LYS A 57 31.74 2.06 -29.56
N ARG A 58 30.84 2.42 -30.48
CA ARG A 58 29.79 3.43 -30.24
C ARG A 58 28.76 2.92 -29.23
N ILE A 59 28.17 1.74 -29.45
CA ILE A 59 27.11 1.22 -28.57
C ILE A 59 27.64 0.85 -27.17
N SER A 60 28.91 0.43 -27.04
CA SER A 60 29.52 0.16 -25.73
C SER A 60 29.68 1.40 -24.85
N ASN A 61 29.63 2.61 -25.43
CA ASN A 61 29.81 3.89 -24.76
C ASN A 61 28.57 4.80 -24.85
N SER A 62 27.41 4.25 -25.25
CA SER A 62 26.18 5.02 -25.50
C SER A 62 25.05 4.58 -24.59
N ASN A 63 24.40 5.53 -23.92
CA ASN A 63 23.16 5.31 -23.17
C ASN A 63 21.92 5.36 -24.08
N LYS A 64 22.09 5.49 -25.40
CA LYS A 64 20.98 5.56 -26.38
C LYS A 64 20.60 4.21 -26.99
N GLU A 65 21.37 3.16 -26.70
CA GLU A 65 21.14 1.80 -27.19
C GLU A 65 21.35 0.78 -26.06
N ILE A 66 20.40 -0.14 -25.87
CA ILE A 66 20.51 -1.30 -24.97
C ILE A 66 20.16 -2.53 -25.81
N LEU A 67 21.17 -3.35 -26.13
CA LEU A 67 21.02 -4.49 -27.02
C LEU A 67 21.27 -5.82 -26.31
N PHE A 68 20.55 -6.84 -26.75
CA PHE A 68 20.55 -8.20 -26.22
C PHE A 68 20.81 -9.22 -27.32
N SER A 69 21.40 -10.33 -26.93
CA SER A 69 21.47 -11.55 -27.76
C SER A 69 20.21 -12.37 -27.53
N ILE A 70 19.56 -12.83 -28.61
CA ILE A 70 18.48 -13.81 -28.55
C ILE A 70 19.14 -15.20 -28.61
N VAL A 71 18.87 -16.02 -27.60
CA VAL A 71 19.46 -17.36 -27.46
C VAL A 71 18.33 -18.38 -27.32
N ASN A 72 18.36 -19.46 -28.11
CA ASN A 72 17.34 -20.50 -28.07
C ASN A 72 17.46 -21.38 -26.81
N VAL A 73 16.51 -22.29 -26.59
CA VAL A 73 16.52 -23.23 -25.45
C VAL A 73 17.79 -24.10 -25.37
N ASP A 74 18.41 -24.44 -26.50
CA ASP A 74 19.65 -25.22 -26.58
C ASP A 74 20.93 -24.40 -26.31
N GLY A 75 20.81 -23.08 -26.14
CA GLY A 75 21.95 -22.18 -25.98
C GLY A 75 22.58 -21.66 -27.27
N LYS A 76 22.01 -21.95 -28.46
CA LYS A 76 22.45 -21.35 -29.75
C LYS A 76 22.04 -19.88 -29.79
N PHE A 77 23.00 -19.00 -30.09
CA PHE A 77 22.74 -17.61 -30.46
C PHE A 77 22.04 -17.56 -31.84
N ILE A 78 20.83 -17.01 -31.89
CA ILE A 78 19.92 -17.07 -33.06
C ILE A 78 19.38 -15.72 -33.51
N GLY A 79 19.83 -14.61 -32.94
CA GLY A 79 19.37 -13.27 -33.31
C GLY A 79 19.78 -12.21 -32.31
N TYR A 80 19.46 -10.94 -32.57
CA TYR A 80 19.66 -9.86 -31.61
C TYR A 80 18.44 -8.93 -31.58
N CYS A 81 18.23 -8.28 -30.44
CA CYS A 81 17.16 -7.32 -30.27
C CYS A 81 17.53 -6.23 -29.27
N GLY A 82 16.61 -5.31 -28.99
CA GLY A 82 16.77 -4.34 -27.90
C GLY A 82 16.13 -2.99 -28.17
N PHE A 83 16.58 -2.02 -27.40
CA PHE A 83 16.15 -0.63 -27.42
C PHE A 83 17.19 0.23 -28.12
N THR A 84 16.72 1.14 -28.98
CA THR A 84 17.52 2.09 -29.75
C THR A 84 16.87 3.46 -29.68
N ASN A 85 17.62 4.52 -30.02
CA ASN A 85 17.13 5.91 -29.96
C ASN A 85 16.50 6.27 -28.59
N ILE A 86 17.05 5.73 -27.50
CA ILE A 86 16.54 5.96 -26.14
C ILE A 86 16.61 7.44 -25.80
N ASP A 87 15.50 7.97 -25.32
CA ASP A 87 15.28 9.33 -24.86
C ASP A 87 14.77 9.26 -23.42
N SER A 88 15.69 9.46 -22.47
CA SER A 88 15.42 9.32 -21.03
C SER A 88 14.54 10.42 -20.46
N ILE A 89 14.50 11.61 -21.10
CA ILE A 89 13.67 12.73 -20.66
C ILE A 89 12.21 12.44 -21.01
N SER A 90 11.95 11.99 -22.24
CA SER A 90 10.62 11.59 -22.70
C SER A 90 10.23 10.15 -22.29
N ALA A 91 11.09 9.47 -21.53
CA ALA A 91 10.99 8.05 -21.15
C ALA A 91 10.55 7.14 -22.32
N ARG A 92 11.26 7.18 -23.46
CA ARG A 92 10.88 6.40 -24.65
C ARG A 92 12.05 5.74 -25.36
N ALA A 93 11.76 4.67 -26.09
CA ALA A 93 12.73 3.97 -26.93
C ALA A 93 12.09 3.33 -28.17
N GLU A 94 12.91 3.08 -29.19
CA GLU A 94 12.56 2.38 -30.43
C GLU A 94 13.08 0.94 -30.42
N LEU A 95 12.23 -0.04 -30.76
CA LEU A 95 12.60 -1.45 -30.75
C LEU A 95 13.40 -1.86 -32.00
N SER A 96 14.45 -2.65 -31.76
CA SER A 96 15.26 -3.34 -32.77
C SER A 96 15.10 -4.86 -32.63
N PHE A 97 15.04 -5.56 -33.76
CA PHE A 97 14.92 -7.03 -33.83
C PHE A 97 15.51 -7.56 -35.14
N LEU A 98 16.28 -8.66 -35.08
CA LEU A 98 16.71 -9.44 -36.23
C LEU A 98 17.05 -10.89 -35.80
N LEU A 99 16.65 -11.88 -36.60
CA LEU A 99 17.02 -13.29 -36.39
C LEU A 99 18.08 -13.77 -37.38
N ASP A 100 18.63 -14.95 -37.10
CA ASP A 100 19.46 -15.74 -38.00
C ASP A 100 18.72 -15.99 -39.32
N THR A 101 19.42 -15.80 -40.43
CA THR A 101 18.93 -16.02 -41.79
C THR A 101 18.54 -17.46 -42.11
N GLU A 102 19.00 -18.42 -41.30
CA GLU A 102 18.53 -19.81 -41.37
C GLU A 102 17.05 -19.93 -40.95
N ILE A 103 16.57 -19.01 -40.09
CA ILE A 103 15.17 -18.91 -39.65
C ILE A 103 14.41 -18.07 -40.68
N ILE A 104 13.68 -18.76 -41.57
CA ILE A 104 13.04 -18.16 -42.75
C ILE A 104 12.03 -17.06 -42.34
N GLU A 105 12.23 -15.83 -42.84
CA GLU A 105 11.35 -14.69 -42.52
C GLU A 105 9.87 -14.99 -42.82
N GLY A 106 9.01 -14.82 -41.81
CA GLY A 106 7.58 -15.05 -41.93
C GLY A 106 7.16 -16.52 -41.98
N SER A 107 8.07 -17.45 -41.68
CA SER A 107 7.70 -18.81 -41.22
C SER A 107 6.97 -18.73 -39.87
N GLU A 108 6.38 -19.84 -39.44
CA GLU A 108 5.74 -19.96 -38.13
C GLU A 108 6.76 -19.76 -37.00
N GLU A 109 7.89 -20.47 -37.06
CA GLU A 109 9.03 -20.33 -36.13
C GLU A 109 9.51 -18.87 -35.98
N TYR A 110 9.68 -18.16 -37.10
CA TYR A 110 10.10 -16.76 -37.10
C TYR A 110 9.09 -15.86 -36.36
N LEU A 111 7.79 -16.07 -36.58
CA LEU A 111 6.75 -15.25 -35.99
C LEU A 111 6.56 -15.53 -34.50
N THR A 112 6.67 -16.78 -34.07
CA THR A 112 6.68 -17.15 -32.64
C THR A 112 7.84 -16.52 -31.90
N LEU A 113 9.07 -16.65 -32.43
CA LEU A 113 10.26 -16.02 -31.84
C LEU A 113 10.15 -14.48 -31.81
N PHE A 114 9.55 -13.88 -32.84
CA PHE A 114 9.31 -12.43 -32.86
C PHE A 114 8.30 -11.98 -31.80
N GLU A 115 7.20 -12.71 -31.62
CA GLU A 115 6.20 -12.43 -30.58
C GLU A 115 6.79 -12.56 -29.17
N ASP A 116 7.49 -13.66 -28.88
CA ASP A 116 8.11 -13.91 -27.58
C ASP A 116 9.15 -12.83 -27.23
N VAL A 117 9.98 -12.44 -28.21
CA VAL A 117 10.98 -11.38 -28.01
C VAL A 117 10.34 -10.01 -27.85
N LEU A 118 9.26 -9.70 -28.57
CA LEU A 118 8.50 -8.47 -28.32
C LEU A 118 7.94 -8.44 -26.91
N ARG A 119 7.28 -9.51 -26.43
CA ARG A 119 6.73 -9.58 -25.07
C ARG A 119 7.82 -9.38 -24.01
N MET A 120 8.98 -10.02 -24.17
CA MET A 120 10.14 -9.79 -23.28
C MET A 120 10.67 -8.34 -23.33
N LEU A 121 10.65 -7.68 -24.50
CA LEU A 121 11.05 -6.27 -24.63
C LEU A 121 10.02 -5.30 -24.03
N LEU A 122 8.72 -5.59 -24.15
CA LEU A 122 7.67 -4.81 -23.47
C LEU A 122 7.86 -4.90 -21.96
N GLN A 123 7.97 -6.11 -21.44
CA GLN A 123 8.20 -6.36 -20.01
C GLN A 123 9.44 -5.61 -19.51
N TYR A 124 10.60 -5.82 -20.15
CA TYR A 124 11.85 -5.17 -19.73
C TYR A 124 11.78 -3.64 -19.86
N GLY A 125 11.17 -3.12 -20.93
CA GLY A 125 11.08 -1.69 -21.20
C GLY A 125 10.18 -0.95 -20.21
N PHE A 126 9.04 -1.53 -19.83
CA PHE A 126 8.06 -0.92 -18.93
C PHE A 126 8.36 -1.18 -17.45
N GLU A 127 8.79 -2.39 -17.09
CA GLU A 127 8.99 -2.80 -15.70
C GLU A 127 10.40 -2.51 -15.18
N ARG A 128 11.43 -2.56 -16.04
CA ARG A 128 12.84 -2.38 -15.60
C ARG A 128 13.50 -1.09 -16.10
N LEU A 129 13.14 -0.61 -17.29
CA LEU A 129 13.64 0.68 -17.82
C LEU A 129 12.66 1.83 -17.61
N HIS A 130 11.46 1.55 -17.06
CA HIS A 130 10.41 2.52 -16.75
C HIS A 130 10.06 3.48 -17.89
N HIS A 131 10.23 3.04 -19.14
CA HIS A 131 9.79 3.82 -20.30
C HIS A 131 8.27 4.07 -20.21
N ASN A 132 7.83 5.29 -20.52
CA ASN A 132 6.43 5.59 -20.71
C ASN A 132 5.91 5.07 -22.07
N ARG A 133 6.81 4.88 -23.05
CA ARG A 133 6.43 4.58 -24.44
C ARG A 133 7.49 3.79 -25.21
N LEU A 134 7.05 2.78 -25.95
CA LEU A 134 7.88 2.01 -26.88
C LEU A 134 7.35 2.16 -28.31
N VAL A 135 8.25 2.32 -29.29
CA VAL A 135 7.88 2.54 -30.71
C VAL A 135 8.54 1.54 -31.66
N SER A 136 7.92 1.33 -32.82
CA SER A 136 8.48 0.57 -33.95
C SER A 136 8.14 1.23 -35.27
N GLU A 137 9.10 1.25 -36.20
CA GLU A 137 8.88 1.58 -37.61
C GLU A 137 9.11 0.33 -38.47
N THR A 138 8.05 -0.12 -39.16
CA THR A 138 8.06 -1.33 -40.00
C THR A 138 7.59 -1.00 -41.42
N HIS A 139 8.28 -1.52 -42.44
CA HIS A 139 7.89 -1.27 -43.85
C HIS A 139 6.56 -1.91 -44.22
N CYS A 140 5.76 -1.22 -45.05
CA CYS A 140 4.37 -1.57 -45.39
C CYS A 140 4.17 -2.89 -46.18
N PHE A 141 5.23 -3.63 -46.46
CA PHE A 141 5.19 -4.93 -47.15
C PHE A 141 5.52 -6.11 -46.22
N ARG A 142 5.68 -5.86 -44.92
CA ARG A 142 5.88 -6.88 -43.88
C ARG A 142 4.57 -7.15 -43.12
N ASP A 143 3.49 -7.44 -43.84
CA ASP A 143 2.12 -7.53 -43.27
C ASP A 143 2.03 -8.46 -42.05
N LYS A 144 2.70 -9.62 -42.10
CA LYS A 144 2.80 -10.57 -40.98
C LYS A 144 3.46 -9.97 -39.73
N HIS A 145 4.45 -9.08 -39.92
CA HIS A 145 5.19 -8.43 -38.84
C HIS A 145 4.37 -7.30 -38.19
N LEU A 146 3.62 -6.56 -39.02
CA LEU A 146 2.65 -5.56 -38.58
C LEU A 146 1.53 -6.22 -37.75
N ALA A 147 1.02 -7.37 -38.21
CA ALA A 147 0.00 -8.14 -37.49
C ALA A 147 0.49 -8.65 -36.12
N VAL A 148 1.76 -9.08 -35.99
CA VAL A 148 2.32 -9.48 -34.68
C VAL A 148 2.50 -8.29 -33.74
N LEU A 149 2.94 -7.12 -34.24
CA LEU A 149 3.01 -5.89 -33.43
C LEU A 149 1.63 -5.52 -32.87
N GLU A 150 0.60 -5.50 -33.71
CA GLU A 150 -0.77 -5.20 -33.31
C GLU A 150 -1.35 -6.27 -32.35
N LYS A 151 -0.98 -7.55 -32.54
CA LYS A 151 -1.35 -8.66 -31.64
C LYS A 151 -0.81 -8.47 -30.22
N VAL A 152 0.44 -8.01 -30.06
CA VAL A 152 1.07 -7.78 -28.74
C VAL A 152 0.85 -6.37 -28.19
N GLY A 153 -0.12 -5.64 -28.73
CA GLY A 153 -0.61 -4.41 -28.11
C GLY A 153 -0.19 -3.09 -28.74
N PHE A 154 0.62 -3.10 -29.80
CA PHE A 154 1.01 -1.86 -30.47
C PHE A 154 -0.16 -1.26 -31.27
N VAL A 155 -0.43 0.01 -31.02
CA VAL A 155 -1.39 0.82 -31.79
C VAL A 155 -0.68 1.45 -33.00
N LYS A 156 -1.30 1.35 -34.17
CA LYS A 156 -0.86 2.03 -35.40
C LYS A 156 -1.19 3.53 -35.32
N GLU A 157 -0.18 4.37 -35.32
CA GLU A 157 -0.34 5.83 -35.20
C GLU A 157 -0.21 6.58 -36.53
N GLY A 158 0.57 6.06 -37.48
CA GLY A 158 0.91 6.83 -38.68
C GLY A 158 1.49 6.03 -39.84
N VAL A 159 1.54 6.71 -40.99
CA VAL A 159 2.12 6.20 -42.25
C VAL A 159 3.04 7.25 -42.85
N LEU A 160 4.33 6.95 -42.90
CA LEU A 160 5.34 7.72 -43.61
C LEU A 160 5.28 7.32 -45.09
N ARG A 161 4.55 8.10 -45.89
CA ARG A 161 4.31 7.82 -47.32
C ARG A 161 5.58 7.95 -48.17
N ASN A 162 5.83 6.96 -49.03
CA ASN A 162 7.03 6.86 -49.88
C ASN A 162 8.36 7.02 -49.12
N HIS A 163 8.41 6.64 -47.84
CA HIS A 163 9.55 6.91 -46.96
C HIS A 163 10.82 6.16 -47.37
N VAL A 164 10.69 4.97 -47.95
CA VAL A 164 11.83 4.07 -48.20
C VAL A 164 11.83 3.55 -49.63
N TYR A 165 12.99 3.57 -50.30
CA TYR A 165 13.18 3.03 -51.65
C TYR A 165 13.83 1.64 -51.59
N LYS A 166 13.12 0.60 -52.03
CA LYS A 166 13.58 -0.80 -52.08
C LYS A 166 13.06 -1.46 -53.37
N LYS A 167 13.79 -2.44 -53.91
CA LYS A 167 13.38 -3.22 -55.12
C LYS A 167 12.89 -2.33 -56.29
N ASN A 168 13.56 -1.20 -56.51
CA ASN A 168 13.24 -0.17 -57.51
C ASN A 168 11.87 0.54 -57.37
N LYS A 169 11.27 0.54 -56.17
CA LYS A 169 10.01 1.24 -55.88
C LYS A 169 10.10 1.98 -54.53
N PHE A 170 9.32 3.06 -54.39
CA PHE A 170 9.04 3.65 -53.08
C PHE A 170 7.97 2.83 -52.33
N HIS A 171 8.17 2.69 -51.03
CA HIS A 171 7.32 2.00 -50.09
C HIS A 171 7.07 2.89 -48.87
N ASP A 172 5.93 2.68 -48.23
CA ASP A 172 5.57 3.37 -47.01
C ASP A 172 6.22 2.69 -45.79
N SER A 173 6.50 3.47 -44.76
CA SER A 173 6.81 2.94 -43.41
C SER A 173 5.63 3.19 -42.48
N ILE A 174 5.25 2.17 -41.72
CA ILE A 174 4.17 2.24 -40.73
C ILE A 174 4.79 2.50 -39.36
N LEU A 175 4.19 3.42 -38.61
CA LEU A 175 4.57 3.76 -37.24
C LEU A 175 3.58 3.15 -36.26
N HIS A 176 4.14 2.40 -35.31
CA HIS A 176 3.43 1.71 -34.23
C HIS A 176 4.01 2.13 -32.89
N SER A 177 3.17 2.27 -31.86
CA SER A 177 3.63 2.46 -30.48
C SER A 177 2.75 1.75 -29.47
N VAL A 178 3.27 1.56 -28.26
CA VAL A 178 2.50 1.18 -27.09
C VAL A 178 2.93 2.04 -25.91
N LEU A 179 1.95 2.48 -25.11
CA LEU A 179 2.13 3.24 -23.88
C LEU A 179 2.18 2.33 -22.66
N ARG A 180 2.81 2.80 -21.59
CA ARG A 180 2.94 2.05 -20.33
C ARG A 180 1.59 1.73 -19.68
N GLU A 181 0.64 2.65 -19.77
CA GLU A 181 -0.73 2.44 -19.31
C GLU A 181 -1.46 1.38 -20.15
N GLU A 182 -1.29 1.42 -21.47
CA GLU A 182 -1.87 0.44 -22.39
C GLU A 182 -1.33 -0.97 -22.08
N TYR A 183 -0.01 -1.12 -21.91
CA TYR A 183 0.63 -2.38 -21.51
C TYR A 183 0.01 -2.96 -20.23
N TYR A 184 -0.06 -2.20 -19.13
CA TYR A 184 -0.65 -2.70 -17.88
C TYR A 184 -2.18 -2.90 -17.96
N SER A 185 -2.89 -2.18 -18.82
CA SER A 185 -4.31 -2.45 -19.10
C SER A 185 -4.52 -3.74 -19.90
N GLN A 186 -3.57 -4.06 -20.78
CA GLN A 186 -3.57 -5.26 -21.60
C GLN A 186 -3.09 -6.48 -20.81
N GLU A 187 -2.09 -6.36 -19.94
CA GLU A 187 -1.77 -7.41 -18.95
C GLU A 187 -2.99 -7.72 -18.10
N LYS A 188 -3.70 -6.71 -17.58
CA LYS A 188 -4.98 -6.95 -16.89
C LYS A 188 -5.99 -7.69 -17.77
N SER A 189 -6.03 -7.41 -19.08
CA SER A 189 -6.94 -8.10 -20.03
C SER A 189 -6.48 -9.52 -20.40
N GLU A 190 -5.19 -9.77 -20.59
CA GLU A 190 -4.61 -11.07 -20.90
C GLU A 190 -4.58 -11.97 -19.67
N ILE A 191 -4.26 -11.45 -18.48
CA ILE A 191 -4.45 -12.14 -17.21
C ILE A 191 -5.93 -12.48 -17.02
N VAL A 192 -6.87 -11.57 -17.33
CA VAL A 192 -8.31 -11.89 -17.35
C VAL A 192 -8.69 -12.94 -18.41
N LYS A 193 -7.95 -13.06 -19.53
CA LYS A 193 -8.18 -14.08 -20.57
C LYS A 193 -7.55 -15.44 -20.25
N GLU A 194 -6.35 -15.49 -19.68
CA GLU A 194 -5.75 -16.73 -19.17
C GLU A 194 -6.52 -17.23 -17.95
N ILE A 195 -6.96 -16.34 -17.06
CA ILE A 195 -7.93 -16.68 -16.01
C ILE A 195 -9.24 -17.20 -16.62
N ARG A 196 -9.74 -16.65 -17.73
CA ARG A 196 -10.93 -17.19 -18.44
C ARG A 196 -10.69 -18.58 -19.04
N ASN A 197 -9.57 -18.82 -19.72
CA ASN A 197 -9.27 -20.12 -20.32
C ASN A 197 -8.91 -21.22 -19.30
N ILE A 198 -8.59 -20.85 -18.05
CA ILE A 198 -8.45 -21.77 -16.91
C ILE A 198 -9.79 -21.94 -16.15
N LYS A 199 -10.79 -21.08 -16.40
CA LYS A 199 -12.10 -21.03 -15.74
C LYS A 199 -13.22 -21.84 -16.40
N ASP A 200 -12.95 -22.56 -17.49
CA ASP A 200 -13.99 -23.40 -18.12
C ASP A 200 -14.43 -24.59 -17.24
N ASP A 201 -13.81 -24.79 -16.06
CA ASP A 201 -14.36 -25.57 -14.94
C ASP A 201 -14.29 -24.76 -13.60
N ILE A 202 -15.47 -24.44 -13.02
CA ILE A 202 -15.77 -24.04 -11.60
C ILE A 202 -15.83 -22.50 -11.27
N GLN A 203 -16.79 -22.11 -10.41
CA GLN A 203 -17.43 -20.78 -10.19
C GLN A 203 -16.85 -19.97 -8.94
N CYS A 204 -17.27 -18.71 -8.54
CA CYS A 204 -16.65 -17.84 -7.45
C CYS A 204 -17.35 -16.91 -6.28
N ILE A 205 -18.23 -17.37 -5.31
CA ILE A 205 -19.01 -16.73 -4.16
C ILE A 205 -19.56 -17.84 -3.17
N LYS A 206 -20.27 -17.60 -2.02
CA LYS A 206 -20.73 -18.68 -1.07
C LYS A 206 -22.09 -18.56 -0.34
N ALA A 207 -22.63 -17.36 -0.15
CA ALA A 207 -23.88 -17.17 0.61
C ALA A 207 -24.82 -16.17 -0.07
N ILE A 208 -26.12 -16.47 -0.04
CA ILE A 208 -27.19 -15.62 -0.59
C ILE A 208 -28.02 -15.09 0.57
N ILE A 209 -28.06 -13.78 0.72
CA ILE A 209 -28.67 -13.11 1.86
C ILE A 209 -29.71 -12.13 1.32
N PHE A 210 -30.89 -12.11 1.94
CA PHE A 210 -32.02 -11.32 1.46
C PHE A 210 -32.44 -10.27 2.50
N ASP A 211 -33.07 -9.20 2.04
CA ASP A 211 -34.09 -8.56 2.88
C ASP A 211 -35.36 -9.43 2.96
N PHE A 212 -36.21 -9.17 3.94
CA PHE A 212 -37.50 -9.86 4.07
C PHE A 212 -38.63 -9.11 3.37
N ASP A 213 -38.74 -7.80 3.59
CA ASP A 213 -39.92 -7.00 3.25
C ASP A 213 -39.82 -6.49 1.80
N ASP A 214 -40.81 -6.81 0.98
CA ASP A 214 -40.83 -6.60 -0.49
C ASP A 214 -39.64 -7.21 -1.26
N ALA A 215 -38.84 -8.06 -0.60
CA ALA A 215 -37.78 -8.89 -1.19
C ALA A 215 -38.02 -10.41 -1.03
N LEU A 216 -38.87 -10.83 -0.09
CA LEU A 216 -39.37 -12.21 0.07
C LEU A 216 -40.90 -12.26 0.30
N VAL A 217 -41.48 -11.27 0.98
CA VAL A 217 -42.93 -11.15 1.23
C VAL A 217 -43.50 -9.82 0.73
N ASP A 218 -44.81 -9.81 0.47
CA ASP A 218 -45.62 -8.66 0.04
C ASP A 218 -46.01 -7.81 1.27
N GLU A 219 -45.15 -6.88 1.71
CA GLU A 219 -45.33 -6.07 2.94
C GLU A 219 -46.57 -5.17 2.79
N GLU A 220 -46.74 -4.55 1.62
CA GLU A 220 -47.87 -3.64 1.36
C GLU A 220 -49.23 -4.37 1.51
N SER A 221 -49.39 -5.57 0.94
CA SER A 221 -50.63 -6.35 1.12
C SER A 221 -50.85 -6.77 2.58
N TRP A 222 -49.77 -7.09 3.30
CA TRP A 222 -49.86 -7.43 4.72
C TRP A 222 -50.30 -6.23 5.58
N ILE A 223 -49.69 -5.06 5.39
CA ILE A 223 -50.08 -3.80 6.04
C ILE A 223 -51.55 -3.47 5.73
N HIS A 224 -51.96 -3.58 4.46
CA HIS A 224 -53.33 -3.26 4.02
C HIS A 224 -54.38 -4.13 4.75
N LYS A 225 -54.19 -5.46 4.77
CA LYS A 225 -55.10 -6.39 5.46
C LYS A 225 -55.18 -6.16 6.97
N ARG A 226 -54.08 -5.74 7.61
CA ARG A 226 -54.10 -5.39 9.05
C ARG A 226 -54.96 -4.15 9.27
N TRP A 227 -54.82 -3.13 8.41
CA TRP A 227 -55.66 -1.94 8.47
C TRP A 227 -57.13 -2.22 8.19
N GLU A 228 -57.49 -3.10 7.25
CA GLU A 228 -58.88 -3.54 7.05
C GLU A 228 -59.52 -4.06 8.35
N LYS A 229 -58.81 -4.94 9.08
CA LYS A 229 -59.30 -5.47 10.37
C LYS A 229 -59.34 -4.41 11.48
N THR A 230 -58.36 -3.52 11.53
CA THR A 230 -58.33 -2.43 12.52
C THR A 230 -59.37 -1.35 12.23
N ILE A 231 -59.72 -1.12 10.97
CA ILE A 231 -60.83 -0.26 10.58
C ILE A 231 -62.15 -0.83 11.10
N ILE A 232 -62.40 -2.14 10.91
CA ILE A 232 -63.60 -2.82 11.45
C ILE A 232 -63.65 -2.64 12.98
N PHE A 233 -62.55 -2.88 13.70
CA PHE A 233 -62.45 -2.62 15.14
C PHE A 233 -62.77 -1.16 15.50
N ALA A 234 -62.22 -0.19 14.78
CA ALA A 234 -62.45 1.23 15.03
C ALA A 234 -63.91 1.65 14.79
N GLU A 235 -64.56 1.14 13.74
CA GLU A 235 -65.93 1.49 13.40
C GLU A 235 -66.97 0.72 14.25
N GLU A 236 -66.76 -0.57 14.52
CA GLU A 236 -67.74 -1.44 15.20
C GLU A 236 -67.56 -1.50 16.73
N GLU A 237 -66.33 -1.57 17.25
CA GLU A 237 -66.08 -1.68 18.69
C GLU A 237 -65.85 -0.32 19.37
N LEU A 238 -65.18 0.62 18.69
CA LEU A 238 -64.98 2.00 19.20
C LEU A 238 -66.05 3.00 18.73
N GLY A 239 -66.92 2.62 17.79
CA GLY A 239 -68.03 3.45 17.30
C GLY A 239 -67.61 4.61 16.38
N LEU A 240 -66.39 4.63 15.87
CA LEU A 240 -65.81 5.74 15.09
C LEU A 240 -66.32 5.74 13.63
N THR A 241 -67.60 6.06 13.44
CA THR A 241 -68.27 5.96 12.13
C THR A 241 -67.54 6.76 11.01
N ASN A 242 -67.27 6.12 9.87
CA ASN A 242 -66.49 6.62 8.72
C ASN A 242 -64.96 6.66 8.91
N PHE A 243 -64.40 6.07 9.97
CA PHE A 243 -62.95 5.92 10.14
C PHE A 243 -62.29 5.30 8.91
N GLY A 244 -62.83 4.22 8.34
CA GLY A 244 -62.24 3.54 7.18
C GLY A 244 -62.16 4.43 5.94
N LYS A 245 -63.21 5.21 5.68
CA LYS A 245 -63.28 6.14 4.55
C LYS A 245 -62.19 7.23 4.64
N PHE A 246 -62.03 7.84 5.81
CA PHE A 246 -61.01 8.88 5.99
C PHE A 246 -59.61 8.28 6.11
N PHE A 247 -59.47 7.07 6.64
CA PHE A 247 -58.20 6.35 6.71
C PHE A 247 -57.64 6.11 5.31
N TRP A 248 -58.42 5.52 4.40
CA TRP A 248 -57.93 5.26 3.03
C TRP A 248 -57.62 6.53 2.25
N GLN A 249 -58.31 7.65 2.53
CA GLN A 249 -57.89 8.96 1.99
C GLN A 249 -56.51 9.37 2.50
N VAL A 250 -56.28 9.40 3.83
CA VAL A 250 -54.98 9.77 4.40
C VAL A 250 -53.87 8.80 3.97
N TYR A 251 -54.17 7.51 3.86
CA TYR A 251 -53.24 6.49 3.39
C TYR A 251 -52.84 6.70 1.92
N THR A 252 -53.80 7.03 1.05
CA THR A 252 -53.53 7.38 -0.35
C THR A 252 -52.74 8.70 -0.46
N ASP A 253 -53.08 9.71 0.35
CA ASP A 253 -52.44 11.04 0.33
C ASP A 253 -51.00 11.03 0.90
N LYS A 254 -50.68 10.10 1.81
CA LYS A 254 -49.44 10.10 2.61
C LYS A 254 -48.56 8.86 2.46
N GLY A 255 -49.05 7.81 1.81
CA GLY A 255 -48.38 6.52 1.65
C GLY A 255 -48.42 5.64 2.91
N SER A 256 -47.97 4.40 2.75
CA SER A 256 -47.99 3.34 3.77
C SER A 256 -47.08 3.63 4.98
N LYS A 257 -45.90 4.22 4.75
CA LYS A 257 -44.85 4.46 5.78
C LYS A 257 -45.07 5.72 6.63
N TYR A 258 -46.17 6.47 6.43
CA TYR A 258 -46.52 7.62 7.28
C TYR A 258 -46.89 7.17 8.71
N LYS A 259 -46.60 8.00 9.73
CA LYS A 259 -46.71 7.59 11.15
C LYS A 259 -47.96 8.12 11.88
N PHE A 260 -48.73 9.00 11.25
CA PHE A 260 -49.82 9.75 11.91
C PHE A 260 -51.18 9.54 11.25
N HIS A 261 -51.39 8.47 10.46
CA HIS A 261 -52.69 8.21 9.80
C HIS A 261 -53.86 8.26 10.80
N VAL A 262 -53.72 7.59 11.94
CA VAL A 262 -54.78 7.53 12.96
C VAL A 262 -55.07 8.92 13.56
N ASN A 263 -54.04 9.72 13.82
CA ASN A 263 -54.18 11.08 14.35
C ASN A 263 -54.92 12.01 13.38
N ASP A 264 -54.53 11.97 12.10
CA ASP A 264 -55.13 12.74 11.01
C ASP A 264 -56.60 12.33 10.78
N VAL A 265 -56.90 11.03 10.84
CA VAL A 265 -58.26 10.50 10.71
C VAL A 265 -59.15 10.92 11.87
N LEU A 266 -58.68 10.78 13.11
CA LEU A 266 -59.42 11.25 14.29
C LEU A 266 -59.65 12.77 14.25
N THR A 267 -58.67 13.54 13.74
CA THR A 267 -58.83 14.98 13.51
C THR A 267 -59.90 15.27 12.44
N LYS A 268 -59.90 14.55 11.31
CA LYS A 268 -60.93 14.67 10.26
C LYS A 268 -62.33 14.26 10.75
N LEU A 269 -62.42 13.33 11.70
CA LEU A 269 -63.68 12.91 12.35
C LEU A 269 -64.11 13.82 13.52
N ASN A 270 -63.28 14.78 13.92
CA ASN A 270 -63.47 15.60 15.13
C ASN A 270 -63.63 14.73 16.41
N GLN A 271 -62.77 13.73 16.55
CA GLN A 271 -62.74 12.74 17.65
C GLN A 271 -61.49 12.92 18.54
N ASP A 272 -61.58 12.37 19.75
CA ASP A 272 -60.53 12.47 20.76
C ASP A 272 -59.28 11.65 20.37
N GLN A 273 -58.08 12.21 20.61
CA GLN A 273 -56.81 11.58 20.27
C GLN A 273 -56.44 10.42 21.23
N SER A 274 -57.16 10.23 22.34
CA SER A 274 -57.01 9.09 23.25
C SER A 274 -57.27 7.73 22.58
N TYR A 275 -58.09 7.69 21.52
CA TYR A 275 -58.31 6.48 20.74
C TYR A 275 -57.08 5.99 19.97
N VAL A 276 -56.09 6.87 19.69
CA VAL A 276 -54.88 6.53 18.90
C VAL A 276 -54.20 5.30 19.45
N LYS A 277 -53.99 5.23 20.77
CA LYS A 277 -53.33 4.10 21.41
C LYS A 277 -54.10 2.79 21.17
N SER A 278 -55.40 2.78 21.41
CA SER A 278 -56.22 1.57 21.24
C SER A 278 -56.25 1.07 19.80
N ILE A 279 -56.25 1.98 18.83
CA ILE A 279 -56.26 1.64 17.39
C ILE A 279 -54.89 1.12 16.95
N VAL A 280 -53.79 1.73 17.39
CA VAL A 280 -52.42 1.28 17.08
C VAL A 280 -52.11 -0.05 17.79
N ASP A 281 -52.48 -0.22 19.05
CA ASP A 281 -52.32 -1.48 19.78
C ASP A 281 -53.15 -2.61 19.13
N ASN A 282 -54.36 -2.31 18.63
CA ASN A 282 -55.15 -3.25 17.82
C ASN A 282 -54.42 -3.59 16.51
N PHE A 283 -53.98 -2.59 15.73
CA PHE A 283 -53.22 -2.81 14.50
C PHE A 283 -52.02 -3.73 14.75
N LEU A 284 -51.21 -3.44 15.77
CA LEU A 284 -50.02 -4.21 16.15
C LEU A 284 -50.32 -5.65 16.64
N THR A 285 -51.57 -5.96 16.99
CA THR A 285 -52.01 -7.31 17.39
C THR A 285 -52.81 -8.06 16.32
N GLN A 286 -53.26 -7.40 15.25
CA GLN A 286 -53.95 -8.06 14.13
C GLN A 286 -53.09 -9.15 13.47
N LYS A 287 -53.62 -10.38 13.42
CA LYS A 287 -53.05 -11.49 12.66
C LYS A 287 -53.67 -11.53 11.27
N VAL A 288 -52.83 -11.53 10.24
CA VAL A 288 -53.22 -11.69 8.83
C VAL A 288 -52.26 -12.64 8.13
N ASP A 289 -52.74 -13.29 7.07
CA ASP A 289 -51.92 -14.20 6.29
C ASP A 289 -50.93 -13.41 5.43
N GLU A 290 -49.66 -13.54 5.80
CA GLU A 290 -48.49 -13.11 5.06
C GLU A 290 -48.38 -13.88 3.74
N LYS A 291 -47.85 -13.24 2.68
CA LYS A 291 -47.83 -13.81 1.33
C LYS A 291 -46.42 -13.67 0.75
N LEU A 292 -45.86 -14.80 0.30
CA LEU A 292 -44.61 -14.82 -0.44
C LEU A 292 -44.77 -14.15 -1.80
N LEU A 293 -43.71 -13.48 -2.26
CA LEU A 293 -43.64 -12.98 -3.62
C LEU A 293 -43.57 -14.14 -4.63
N PRO A 294 -44.08 -13.98 -5.87
CA PRO A 294 -44.10 -15.05 -6.86
C PRO A 294 -42.70 -15.58 -7.19
N GLY A 295 -42.49 -16.90 -7.08
CA GLY A 295 -41.22 -17.55 -7.37
C GLY A 295 -40.25 -17.69 -6.20
N VAL A 296 -40.56 -17.11 -5.02
CA VAL A 296 -39.69 -17.22 -3.83
C VAL A 296 -39.51 -18.67 -3.38
N LEU A 297 -40.60 -19.44 -3.28
CA LEU A 297 -40.54 -20.80 -2.74
C LEU A 297 -39.78 -21.73 -3.68
N GLU A 298 -40.04 -21.63 -4.98
CA GLU A 298 -39.35 -22.37 -6.02
C GLU A 298 -37.86 -22.02 -6.06
N TYR A 299 -37.52 -20.74 -5.88
CA TYR A 299 -36.13 -20.28 -5.85
C TYR A 299 -35.40 -20.75 -4.59
N LEU A 300 -35.97 -20.55 -3.39
CA LEU A 300 -35.37 -21.05 -2.14
C LEU A 300 -35.17 -22.56 -2.18
N GLN A 301 -36.11 -23.33 -2.76
CA GLN A 301 -35.93 -24.76 -3.00
C GLN A 301 -34.80 -25.10 -3.98
N SER A 302 -34.53 -24.22 -4.96
CA SER A 302 -33.43 -24.40 -5.91
C SER A 302 -32.04 -24.07 -5.34
N VAL A 303 -31.94 -23.14 -4.39
CA VAL A 303 -30.65 -22.68 -3.81
C VAL A 303 -30.32 -23.27 -2.44
N HIS A 304 -31.32 -23.72 -1.67
CA HIS A 304 -31.11 -24.29 -0.34
C HIS A 304 -30.26 -25.57 -0.40
N GLY A 305 -29.24 -25.63 0.45
CA GLY A 305 -28.24 -26.71 0.45
C GLY A 305 -27.15 -26.58 -0.63
N LYS A 306 -27.29 -25.67 -1.61
CA LYS A 306 -26.19 -25.25 -2.49
C LYS A 306 -25.42 -24.07 -1.89
N TYR A 307 -26.16 -23.08 -1.39
CA TYR A 307 -25.63 -21.89 -0.73
C TYR A 307 -26.05 -21.86 0.74
N LYS A 308 -25.27 -21.16 1.57
CA LYS A 308 -25.76 -20.73 2.88
C LYS A 308 -26.75 -19.59 2.69
N LEU A 309 -27.89 -19.63 3.37
CA LEU A 309 -28.99 -18.68 3.17
C LEU A 309 -29.22 -17.83 4.43
N GLY A 310 -29.25 -16.51 4.25
CA GLY A 310 -29.47 -15.56 5.34
C GLY A 310 -30.63 -14.58 5.10
N ILE A 311 -31.19 -14.03 6.17
CA ILE A 311 -32.05 -12.85 6.14
C ILE A 311 -31.41 -11.75 7.00
N VAL A 312 -31.37 -10.52 6.49
CA VAL A 312 -31.11 -9.31 7.28
C VAL A 312 -32.27 -8.35 7.06
N THR A 313 -33.15 -8.20 8.05
CA THR A 313 -34.34 -7.35 7.99
C THR A 313 -34.37 -6.35 9.15
N ASN A 314 -35.02 -5.20 8.96
CA ASN A 314 -35.26 -4.25 10.04
C ASN A 314 -36.46 -4.69 10.90
N GLY A 315 -36.49 -4.24 12.16
CA GLY A 315 -37.64 -4.44 13.04
C GLY A 315 -37.45 -5.49 14.14
N LYS A 316 -38.47 -5.65 14.99
CA LYS A 316 -38.37 -6.47 16.21
C LYS A 316 -38.28 -7.96 15.88
N HIS A 317 -37.28 -8.60 16.47
CA HIS A 317 -36.98 -10.03 16.36
C HIS A 317 -38.21 -10.94 16.42
N ASP A 318 -39.01 -10.85 17.49
CA ASP A 318 -40.15 -11.75 17.69
C ASP A 318 -41.23 -11.58 16.63
N ILE A 319 -41.45 -10.35 16.13
CA ILE A 319 -42.43 -10.05 15.08
C ILE A 319 -41.96 -10.62 13.74
N GLN A 320 -40.71 -10.35 13.35
CA GLN A 320 -40.19 -10.85 12.06
C GLN A 320 -40.04 -12.37 12.06
N LEU A 321 -39.59 -13.00 13.15
CA LEU A 321 -39.53 -14.46 13.24
C LEU A 321 -40.90 -15.12 13.14
N ASP A 322 -41.94 -14.56 13.75
CA ASP A 322 -43.30 -15.09 13.63
C ASP A 322 -43.83 -14.96 12.19
N ARG A 323 -43.57 -13.83 11.50
CA ARG A 323 -43.90 -13.67 10.06
C ARG A 323 -43.21 -14.72 9.19
N ILE A 324 -41.88 -14.88 9.33
CA ILE A 324 -41.05 -15.85 8.60
C ILE A 324 -41.50 -17.30 8.86
N LYS A 325 -41.93 -17.63 10.09
CA LYS A 325 -42.51 -18.95 10.42
C LYS A 325 -43.88 -19.16 9.80
N ASN A 326 -44.75 -18.15 9.81
CA ASN A 326 -46.12 -18.25 9.29
C ASN A 326 -46.17 -18.48 7.77
N VAL A 327 -45.23 -17.92 6.99
CA VAL A 327 -45.08 -18.23 5.56
C VAL A 327 -44.36 -19.56 5.29
N GLY A 328 -43.87 -20.25 6.32
CA GLY A 328 -43.25 -21.56 6.19
C GLY A 328 -41.83 -21.57 5.61
N ILE A 329 -41.15 -20.41 5.49
CA ILE A 329 -39.80 -20.35 4.89
C ILE A 329 -38.64 -20.46 5.90
N ASN A 330 -38.92 -20.40 7.21
CA ASN A 330 -37.85 -20.36 8.23
C ASN A 330 -36.82 -21.50 8.10
N THR A 331 -37.25 -22.69 7.66
CA THR A 331 -36.38 -23.88 7.54
C THR A 331 -35.38 -23.81 6.38
N TYR A 332 -35.52 -22.85 5.46
CA TYR A 332 -34.57 -22.67 4.37
C TYR A 332 -33.35 -21.83 4.76
N PHE A 333 -33.44 -21.02 5.82
CA PHE A 333 -32.41 -20.05 6.21
C PHE A 333 -31.57 -20.55 7.38
N ASP A 334 -30.25 -20.46 7.25
CA ASP A 334 -29.29 -20.83 8.29
C ASP A 334 -29.19 -19.74 9.37
N VAL A 335 -29.38 -18.47 8.99
CA VAL A 335 -29.27 -17.30 9.88
C VAL A 335 -30.35 -16.26 9.57
N ILE A 336 -30.95 -15.69 10.62
CA ILE A 336 -31.91 -14.57 10.52
C ILE A 336 -31.47 -13.47 11.48
N VAL A 337 -31.09 -12.31 10.95
CA VAL A 337 -30.72 -11.11 11.72
C VAL A 337 -31.84 -10.07 11.64
N CYS A 338 -32.36 -9.68 12.81
CA CYS A 338 -33.41 -8.66 12.95
C CYS A 338 -32.81 -7.37 13.52
N ALA A 339 -32.53 -6.41 12.66
CA ALA A 339 -31.89 -5.14 12.97
C ALA A 339 -32.88 -4.15 13.61
N TYR A 340 -33.07 -4.25 14.93
CA TYR A 340 -33.91 -3.33 15.70
C TYR A 340 -33.10 -2.23 16.41
N GLU A 341 -32.04 -2.60 17.12
CA GLU A 341 -31.21 -1.65 17.90
C GLU A 341 -30.23 -0.87 17.01
N THR A 342 -29.76 -1.51 15.94
CA THR A 342 -28.82 -0.94 14.96
C THR A 342 -29.36 -1.17 13.55
N PRO A 343 -30.41 -0.43 13.12
CA PRO A 343 -31.09 -0.69 11.84
C PRO A 343 -30.20 -0.40 10.61
N LYS A 344 -30.54 -1.05 9.48
CA LYS A 344 -30.02 -0.71 8.14
C LYS A 344 -30.28 0.79 7.87
N PRO A 345 -29.36 1.56 7.24
CA PRO A 345 -28.17 1.14 6.46
C PRO A 345 -26.89 0.91 7.26
N ASN A 346 -26.93 0.79 8.60
CA ASN A 346 -25.72 0.46 9.34
C ASN A 346 -25.13 -0.88 8.83
N LYS A 347 -23.81 -0.96 8.66
CA LYS A 347 -23.13 -2.18 8.17
C LYS A 347 -23.15 -3.35 9.16
N GLN A 348 -23.36 -3.11 10.45
CA GLN A 348 -23.20 -4.11 11.51
C GLN A 348 -24.11 -5.35 11.33
N PRO A 349 -25.43 -5.24 11.07
CA PRO A 349 -26.30 -6.41 10.89
C PRO A 349 -25.89 -7.33 9.73
N TYR A 350 -25.28 -6.77 8.67
CA TYR A 350 -24.75 -7.53 7.55
C TYR A 350 -23.49 -8.29 7.97
N LEU A 351 -22.56 -7.63 8.66
CA LEU A 351 -21.35 -8.26 9.20
C LEU A 351 -21.70 -9.36 10.21
N ASP A 352 -22.70 -9.13 11.08
CA ASP A 352 -23.21 -10.11 12.03
C ASP A 352 -23.83 -11.33 11.32
N CYS A 353 -24.54 -11.11 10.21
CA CYS A 353 -25.11 -12.18 9.40
C CYS A 353 -24.02 -13.02 8.73
N ALA A 354 -23.06 -12.39 8.05
CA ALA A 354 -21.93 -13.08 7.43
C ALA A 354 -21.08 -13.85 8.46
N ALA A 355 -20.85 -13.27 9.64
CA ALA A 355 -20.13 -13.92 10.72
C ALA A 355 -20.87 -15.15 11.27
N GLN A 356 -22.18 -15.06 11.52
CA GLN A 356 -23.01 -16.20 11.94
C GLN A 356 -23.11 -17.29 10.86
N LEU A 357 -23.15 -16.90 9.59
CA LEU A 357 -23.09 -17.83 8.45
C LEU A 357 -21.69 -18.43 8.27
N GLY A 358 -20.64 -17.89 8.91
CA GLY A 358 -19.27 -18.36 8.76
C GLY A 358 -18.75 -18.19 7.31
N VAL A 359 -18.90 -16.99 6.76
CA VAL A 359 -18.44 -16.58 5.41
C VAL A 359 -17.90 -15.14 5.47
N PHE A 360 -17.05 -14.74 4.52
CA PHE A 360 -16.60 -13.35 4.46
C PHE A 360 -17.63 -12.46 3.73
N PRO A 361 -17.69 -11.14 4.02
CA PRO A 361 -18.59 -10.22 3.33
C PRO A 361 -18.48 -10.26 1.80
N HIS A 362 -17.26 -10.39 1.26
CA HIS A 362 -17.03 -10.50 -0.18
C HIS A 362 -17.41 -11.86 -0.78
N ASP A 363 -17.68 -12.88 0.04
CA ASP A 363 -18.28 -14.15 -0.39
C ASP A 363 -19.82 -14.10 -0.40
N CYS A 364 -20.41 -12.97 -0.01
CA CYS A 364 -21.85 -12.81 0.15
C CYS A 364 -22.44 -11.95 -0.98
N VAL A 365 -23.65 -12.32 -1.39
CA VAL A 365 -24.52 -11.46 -2.19
C VAL A 365 -25.76 -11.08 -1.39
N TYR A 366 -26.04 -9.78 -1.32
CA TYR A 366 -27.26 -9.24 -0.70
C TYR A 366 -28.28 -8.86 -1.75
N ILE A 367 -29.53 -9.28 -1.56
CA ILE A 367 -30.63 -9.10 -2.52
C ILE A 367 -31.77 -8.34 -1.84
N SER A 368 -32.11 -7.15 -2.38
CA SER A 368 -33.21 -6.30 -1.89
C SER A 368 -33.77 -5.42 -3.01
N HIS A 369 -34.92 -4.79 -2.74
CA HIS A 369 -35.56 -3.80 -3.61
C HIS A 369 -35.14 -2.35 -3.28
N ASP A 370 -34.62 -2.09 -2.07
CA ASP A 370 -34.26 -0.75 -1.58
C ASP A 370 -32.76 -0.47 -1.79
N ILE A 371 -32.43 0.63 -2.47
CA ILE A 371 -31.03 0.97 -2.79
C ILE A 371 -30.37 1.75 -1.64
N ASP A 372 -31.09 2.70 -1.04
CA ASP A 372 -30.53 3.73 -0.15
C ASP A 372 -30.33 3.21 1.29
N ILE A 373 -31.17 2.28 1.74
CA ILE A 373 -31.12 1.68 3.07
C ILE A 373 -30.43 0.31 3.00
N ASP A 374 -30.79 -0.49 2.01
CA ASP A 374 -30.46 -1.91 1.99
C ASP A 374 -29.18 -2.19 1.19
N LEU A 375 -29.19 -1.95 -0.12
CA LEU A 375 -28.00 -2.21 -0.94
C LEU A 375 -26.82 -1.32 -0.53
N PHE A 376 -27.06 -0.05 -0.16
CA PHE A 376 -26.02 0.83 0.38
C PHE A 376 -25.42 0.30 1.70
N GLY A 377 -26.23 -0.23 2.60
CA GLY A 377 -25.75 -0.84 3.85
C GLY A 377 -24.90 -2.09 3.60
N ALA A 378 -25.36 -2.97 2.71
CA ALA A 378 -24.64 -4.18 2.30
C ALA A 378 -23.32 -3.85 1.57
N LYS A 379 -23.33 -2.86 0.67
CA LYS A 379 -22.13 -2.44 -0.08
C LYS A 379 -21.05 -1.89 0.85
N ASN A 380 -21.44 -1.08 1.83
CA ASN A 380 -20.53 -0.58 2.87
C ASN A 380 -20.05 -1.66 3.86
N ALA A 381 -20.74 -2.81 3.93
CA ALA A 381 -20.26 -4.01 4.63
C ALA A 381 -19.28 -4.85 3.78
N GLY A 382 -19.16 -4.58 2.48
CA GLY A 382 -18.27 -5.28 1.55
C GLY A 382 -18.92 -6.42 0.75
N PHE A 383 -20.25 -6.42 0.63
CA PHE A 383 -21.01 -7.44 -0.10
C PHE A 383 -21.14 -7.10 -1.60
N SER A 384 -21.40 -8.12 -2.41
CA SER A 384 -21.99 -7.94 -3.74
C SER A 384 -23.48 -7.64 -3.60
N THR A 385 -24.06 -6.80 -4.46
CA THR A 385 -25.46 -6.34 -4.34
C THR A 385 -26.29 -6.61 -5.59
N ILE A 386 -27.48 -7.17 -5.42
CA ILE A 386 -28.46 -7.36 -6.50
C ILE A 386 -29.75 -6.61 -6.16
N LEU A 387 -30.16 -5.72 -7.07
CA LEU A 387 -31.44 -5.03 -7.04
C LEU A 387 -32.55 -5.91 -7.64
N LEU A 388 -33.61 -6.16 -6.87
CA LEU A 388 -34.87 -6.71 -7.33
C LEU A 388 -35.78 -5.57 -7.85
N ASP A 389 -35.92 -5.43 -9.17
CA ASP A 389 -36.87 -4.49 -9.79
C ASP A 389 -37.98 -5.24 -10.55
N PHE A 390 -39.00 -5.69 -9.82
CA PHE A 390 -40.17 -6.36 -10.40
C PHE A 390 -41.04 -5.47 -11.30
N HIS A 391 -40.92 -4.15 -11.18
CA HIS A 391 -41.84 -3.20 -11.79
C HIS A 391 -41.23 -2.36 -12.91
N ASN A 392 -39.91 -2.47 -13.13
CA ASN A 392 -39.17 -1.77 -14.16
C ASN A 392 -39.34 -0.24 -14.07
N ILE A 393 -39.38 0.26 -12.82
CA ILE A 393 -39.59 1.67 -12.47
C ILE A 393 -38.31 2.49 -12.73
N ASN A 394 -37.17 1.79 -12.73
CA ASN A 394 -35.85 2.36 -12.67
C ASN A 394 -35.16 2.42 -14.04
N ASN A 395 -34.38 3.48 -14.28
CA ASN A 395 -33.66 3.67 -15.55
C ASN A 395 -32.27 3.02 -15.47
N ASP A 396 -32.11 1.80 -16.00
CA ASP A 396 -30.92 0.93 -15.88
C ASP A 396 -29.56 1.64 -16.03
N LYS A 397 -29.47 2.66 -16.90
CA LYS A 397 -28.23 3.40 -17.17
C LYS A 397 -27.78 4.33 -16.04
N ASP A 398 -28.70 4.93 -15.30
CA ASP A 398 -28.34 5.92 -14.27
C ASP A 398 -27.92 5.24 -12.96
N LEU A 399 -28.34 3.99 -12.74
CA LEU A 399 -28.16 3.25 -11.48
C LEU A 399 -26.87 2.43 -11.42
N LEU A 400 -26.38 1.91 -12.54
CA LEU A 400 -25.05 1.29 -12.63
C LEU A 400 -23.90 2.30 -12.40
N HIS A 401 -24.19 3.61 -12.49
CA HIS A 401 -23.25 4.68 -12.12
C HIS A 401 -23.23 5.01 -10.61
N SER A 402 -24.09 4.39 -9.78
CA SER A 402 -24.17 4.67 -8.34
C SER A 402 -23.02 4.09 -7.51
N HIS A 403 -22.25 3.13 -8.05
CA HIS A 403 -21.30 2.26 -7.32
C HIS A 403 -21.92 1.37 -6.21
N VAL A 404 -23.24 1.43 -6.00
CA VAL A 404 -23.95 0.69 -4.94
C VAL A 404 -24.56 -0.62 -5.43
N VAL A 405 -24.96 -0.70 -6.71
CA VAL A 405 -25.66 -1.85 -7.31
C VAL A 405 -24.72 -2.58 -8.27
N ASP A 406 -24.42 -3.86 -8.00
CA ASP A 406 -23.60 -4.69 -8.91
C ASP A 406 -24.46 -5.40 -9.98
N GLY A 407 -25.67 -5.83 -9.61
CA GLY A 407 -26.60 -6.53 -10.49
C GLY A 407 -28.04 -6.03 -10.40
N ILE A 408 -28.81 -6.19 -11.47
CA ILE A 408 -30.25 -5.88 -11.52
C ILE A 408 -30.97 -7.10 -12.10
N VAL A 409 -32.04 -7.54 -11.43
CA VAL A 409 -32.87 -8.68 -11.84
C VAL A 409 -34.35 -8.35 -11.65
N ARG A 410 -35.20 -8.86 -12.55
CA ARG A 410 -36.66 -8.57 -12.56
C ARG A 410 -37.51 -9.76 -12.10
N SER A 411 -36.87 -10.88 -11.79
CA SER A 411 -37.49 -12.09 -11.24
C SER A 411 -36.47 -12.96 -10.51
N TYR A 412 -36.92 -13.82 -9.58
CA TYR A 412 -36.00 -14.75 -8.90
C TYR A 412 -35.28 -15.72 -9.85
N LYS A 413 -35.93 -16.05 -10.99
CA LYS A 413 -35.33 -16.87 -12.05
C LYS A 413 -34.15 -16.19 -12.74
N GLU A 414 -34.14 -14.86 -12.79
CA GLU A 414 -33.01 -14.09 -13.32
C GLU A 414 -31.81 -14.06 -12.35
N ILE A 415 -31.99 -14.39 -11.06
CA ILE A 415 -30.87 -14.44 -10.10
C ILE A 415 -29.90 -15.60 -10.45
N GLU A 416 -30.42 -16.81 -10.71
CA GLU A 416 -29.56 -17.91 -11.19
C GLU A 416 -28.89 -17.55 -12.52
N GLN A 417 -29.61 -16.88 -13.44
CA GLN A 417 -29.05 -16.43 -14.71
C GLN A 417 -27.97 -15.35 -14.54
N TYR A 418 -28.12 -14.47 -13.54
CA TYR A 418 -27.13 -13.45 -13.20
C TYR A 418 -25.83 -14.09 -12.72
N PHE A 419 -25.87 -15.10 -11.84
CA PHE A 419 -24.67 -15.84 -11.41
C PHE A 419 -24.04 -16.65 -12.56
N ILE A 420 -24.85 -17.21 -13.48
CA ILE A 420 -24.35 -17.89 -14.69
C ILE A 420 -23.66 -16.90 -15.66
N GLN A 421 -24.17 -15.68 -15.79
CA GLN A 421 -23.61 -14.63 -16.66
C GLN A 421 -22.41 -13.90 -16.02
N HIS A 422 -22.29 -13.93 -14.70
CA HIS A 422 -21.19 -13.35 -13.93
C HIS A 422 -20.51 -14.43 -13.07
N PRO A 423 -19.87 -15.46 -13.67
CA PRO A 423 -19.29 -16.64 -12.99
C PRO A 423 -18.06 -16.33 -12.13
N ASP A 424 -17.68 -15.06 -12.05
CA ASP A 424 -16.89 -14.51 -10.95
C ASP A 424 -17.69 -14.57 -9.60
N ASN A 425 -18.75 -15.42 -9.51
CA ASN A 425 -19.61 -15.86 -8.40
C ASN A 425 -19.82 -17.43 -8.40
N ASP A 426 -19.84 -18.15 -7.25
CA ASP A 426 -19.78 -19.66 -7.00
C ASP A 426 -18.50 -20.46 -6.42
N ILE A 427 -17.66 -20.06 -5.42
CA ILE A 427 -16.32 -20.65 -5.04
C ILE A 427 -16.38 -21.44 -3.74
N HIS A 428 -15.83 -22.64 -3.83
CA HIS A 428 -14.77 -23.15 -2.94
C HIS A 428 -14.09 -24.28 -3.75
N THR A 429 -12.76 -24.35 -3.90
CA THR A 429 -11.80 -24.53 -2.82
C THR A 429 -10.33 -24.32 -3.25
N LYS A 430 -9.51 -23.83 -2.31
CA LYS A 430 -8.11 -24.19 -1.99
C LYS A 430 -7.86 -23.52 -0.62
N ASN A 431 -7.34 -24.14 0.44
CA ASN A 431 -7.06 -25.55 0.75
C ASN A 431 -7.12 -25.73 2.29
N ASN A 432 -7.22 -26.97 2.78
CA ASN A 432 -7.32 -27.29 4.22
C ASN A 432 -6.26 -26.64 5.12
N LYS A 433 -6.70 -26.05 6.24
CA LYS A 433 -6.06 -26.13 7.56
C LYS A 433 -7.10 -25.84 8.67
N GLU A 434 -6.94 -26.56 9.78
CA GLU A 434 -7.93 -26.84 10.84
C GLU A 434 -8.65 -25.62 11.46
N GLU A 435 -9.90 -25.86 11.89
CA GLU A 435 -10.78 -24.90 12.55
C GLU A 435 -10.26 -24.51 13.94
N ILE A 436 -10.19 -23.21 14.21
CA ILE A 436 -10.26 -22.65 15.58
C ILE A 436 -11.15 -21.40 15.50
N ILE A 437 -12.10 -21.29 16.42
CA ILE A 437 -12.90 -20.07 16.66
C ILE A 437 -11.93 -18.90 16.82
N MET A 438 -11.86 -17.99 15.85
CA MET A 438 -10.89 -16.89 15.93
C MET A 438 -11.36 -15.82 16.91
N GLU A 439 -10.82 -15.90 18.13
CA GLU A 439 -10.66 -14.73 19.00
C GLU A 439 -10.03 -13.58 18.21
N GLN A 440 -10.45 -12.34 18.49
CA GLN A 440 -9.88 -11.15 17.86
C GLN A 440 -8.39 -11.04 18.25
N LYS A 441 -7.52 -11.37 17.30
CA LYS A 441 -6.08 -11.36 17.50
C LYS A 441 -5.56 -9.93 17.60
N GLY A 442 -4.66 -9.71 18.54
CA GLY A 442 -4.06 -8.40 18.79
C GLY A 442 -2.58 -8.28 18.42
N ILE A 443 -2.08 -7.06 18.57
CA ILE A 443 -0.67 -6.68 18.38
C ILE A 443 -0.22 -5.89 19.62
N LEU A 444 0.99 -6.19 20.11
CA LEU A 444 1.66 -5.41 21.15
C LEU A 444 2.60 -4.38 20.52
N ILE A 445 2.25 -3.10 20.59
CA ILE A 445 3.07 -1.98 20.10
C ILE A 445 3.96 -1.45 21.24
N VAL A 446 5.27 -1.38 21.01
CA VAL A 446 6.24 -0.86 21.97
C VAL A 446 6.54 0.62 21.69
N GLY A 447 6.20 1.47 22.64
CA GLY A 447 6.25 2.94 22.56
C GLY A 447 4.89 3.55 22.19
N ALA A 448 4.56 4.69 22.83
CA ALA A 448 3.33 5.44 22.59
C ALA A 448 3.58 6.92 22.21
N GLY A 449 4.79 7.24 21.74
CA GLY A 449 5.08 8.55 21.17
C GLY A 449 4.31 8.83 19.88
N VAL A 450 4.35 10.09 19.43
CA VAL A 450 3.66 10.56 18.21
C VAL A 450 4.00 9.73 16.95
N LEU A 451 5.18 9.11 16.91
CA LEU A 451 5.62 8.26 15.80
C LEU A 451 4.93 6.88 15.76
N GLN A 452 4.33 6.41 16.86
CA GLN A 452 3.59 5.15 16.93
C GLN A 452 2.09 5.31 16.66
N LYS A 453 1.56 6.55 16.65
CA LYS A 453 0.15 6.85 16.36
C LYS A 453 -0.36 6.18 15.08
N VAL A 454 0.37 6.35 13.97
CA VAL A 454 0.04 5.75 12.66
C VAL A 454 0.07 4.21 12.71
N ALA A 455 0.93 3.62 13.54
CA ALA A 455 0.97 2.16 13.69
C ALA A 455 -0.23 1.62 14.50
N VAL A 456 -0.69 2.35 15.52
CA VAL A 456 -1.95 2.05 16.23
C VAL A 456 -3.13 2.15 15.27
N GLU A 457 -3.25 3.26 14.54
CA GLU A 457 -4.33 3.51 13.58
C GLU A 457 -4.36 2.43 12.48
N LYS A 458 -3.21 2.12 11.87
CA LYS A 458 -3.09 1.07 10.83
C LYS A 458 -3.36 -0.33 11.38
N ALA A 459 -2.94 -0.66 12.60
CA ALA A 459 -3.25 -1.95 13.20
C ALA A 459 -4.77 -2.12 13.42
N LYS A 460 -5.48 -1.07 13.84
CA LYS A 460 -6.95 -1.08 14.01
C LYS A 460 -7.68 -1.13 12.67
N GLU A 461 -7.19 -0.42 11.64
CA GLU A 461 -7.68 -0.53 10.25
C GLU A 461 -7.57 -1.98 9.72
N LEU A 462 -6.50 -2.70 10.07
CA LEU A 462 -6.28 -4.10 9.72
C LEU A 462 -7.02 -5.10 10.63
N GLY A 463 -7.87 -4.63 11.56
CA GLY A 463 -8.74 -5.43 12.42
C GLY A 463 -8.13 -5.96 13.73
N TYR A 464 -6.90 -5.55 14.07
CA TYR A 464 -6.23 -6.02 15.29
C TYR A 464 -6.70 -5.27 16.54
N TYR A 465 -6.78 -5.99 17.67
CA TYR A 465 -6.84 -5.37 19.00
C TYR A 465 -5.46 -4.83 19.37
N VAL A 466 -5.34 -3.56 19.76
CA VAL A 466 -4.02 -2.94 20.02
C VAL A 466 -3.72 -2.86 21.50
N TYR A 467 -2.70 -3.61 21.92
CA TYR A 467 -2.01 -3.43 23.19
C TYR A 467 -0.83 -2.47 22.98
N ILE A 468 -0.54 -1.59 23.93
CA ILE A 468 0.59 -0.64 23.82
C ILE A 468 1.35 -0.48 25.15
N THR A 469 2.66 -0.23 25.07
CA THR A 469 3.53 0.01 26.24
C THR A 469 4.27 1.34 26.16
N ASP A 470 4.17 2.16 27.19
CA ASP A 470 5.01 3.35 27.39
C ASP A 470 4.98 3.78 28.87
N MET A 471 5.92 4.61 29.31
CA MET A 471 5.80 5.26 30.63
C MET A 471 4.71 6.33 30.62
N ASN A 472 4.43 6.94 29.46
CA ASN A 472 3.41 7.96 29.29
C ASN A 472 2.14 7.40 28.62
N ILE A 473 1.29 6.75 29.42
CA ILE A 473 -0.03 6.26 28.99
C ILE A 473 -1.04 7.38 28.69
N GLU A 474 -0.70 8.64 28.97
CA GLU A 474 -1.54 9.81 28.63
C GLU A 474 -1.26 10.38 27.24
N SER A 475 -0.33 9.78 26.49
CA SER A 475 0.00 10.12 25.10
C SER A 475 -1.13 9.82 24.12
N GLU A 476 -1.13 10.49 22.95
CA GLU A 476 -2.16 10.27 21.92
C GLU A 476 -2.22 8.83 21.42
N ALA A 477 -1.07 8.20 21.17
CA ALA A 477 -1.05 6.82 20.67
C ALA A 477 -1.56 5.84 21.74
N ALA A 478 -1.27 6.07 23.03
CA ALA A 478 -1.81 5.27 24.12
C ALA A 478 -3.35 5.38 24.23
N LYS A 479 -3.90 6.58 24.01
CA LYS A 479 -5.35 6.84 24.02
C LYS A 479 -6.11 6.28 22.83
N LEU A 480 -5.42 5.92 21.75
CA LEU A 480 -5.99 5.28 20.56
C LEU A 480 -5.93 3.75 20.59
N ALA A 481 -5.04 3.19 21.41
CA ALA A 481 -4.95 1.76 21.65
C ALA A 481 -6.15 1.25 22.48
N ASP A 482 -6.36 -0.06 22.46
CA ASP A 482 -7.48 -0.71 23.16
C ASP A 482 -7.10 -1.08 24.61
N GLU A 483 -5.81 -1.34 24.88
CA GLU A 483 -5.26 -1.48 26.24
C GLU A 483 -3.83 -0.95 26.32
N ALA A 484 -3.50 -0.19 27.38
CA ALA A 484 -2.20 0.44 27.57
C ALA A 484 -1.55 0.04 28.91
N PHE A 485 -0.25 -0.25 28.90
CA PHE A 485 0.53 -0.60 30.08
C PHE A 485 1.65 0.40 30.35
N ALA A 486 1.77 0.82 31.61
CA ALA A 486 2.83 1.70 32.09
C ALA A 486 4.17 0.96 32.22
N ILE A 487 4.87 0.76 31.10
CA ILE A 487 6.14 0.02 31.03
C ILE A 487 7.16 0.85 30.24
N SER A 488 8.37 0.98 30.76
CA SER A 488 9.51 1.58 30.04
C SER A 488 9.83 0.74 28.80
N THR A 489 9.85 1.36 27.63
CA THR A 489 10.17 0.71 26.34
C THR A 489 11.57 0.08 26.27
N LYS A 490 12.41 0.34 27.28
CA LYS A 490 13.75 -0.22 27.47
C LYS A 490 13.80 -1.36 28.51
N ASP A 491 12.70 -1.66 29.19
CA ASP A 491 12.59 -2.81 30.09
C ASP A 491 12.28 -4.08 29.30
N ILE A 492 13.34 -4.73 28.82
CA ILE A 492 13.25 -5.96 28.03
C ILE A 492 12.57 -7.09 28.83
N GLY A 493 12.78 -7.16 30.15
CA GLY A 493 12.21 -8.19 31.01
C GLY A 493 10.69 -8.08 31.06
N ALA A 494 10.17 -6.90 31.39
CA ALA A 494 8.74 -6.64 31.44
C ALA A 494 8.04 -6.87 30.09
N HIS A 495 8.70 -6.52 28.97
CA HIS A 495 8.16 -6.78 27.63
C HIS A 495 8.12 -8.28 27.28
N VAL A 496 9.15 -9.05 27.65
CA VAL A 496 9.18 -10.50 27.47
C VAL A 496 8.09 -11.18 28.31
N GLU A 497 7.90 -10.76 29.56
CA GLU A 497 6.84 -11.29 30.42
C GLU A 497 5.44 -10.95 29.90
N LEU A 498 5.22 -9.70 29.50
CA LEU A 498 3.95 -9.25 28.93
C LEU A 498 3.60 -9.98 27.63
N ALA A 499 4.55 -10.07 26.69
CA ALA A 499 4.35 -10.75 25.41
C ALA A 499 4.07 -12.25 25.61
N LYS A 500 4.81 -12.92 26.51
CA LYS A 500 4.54 -14.32 26.88
C LYS A 500 3.15 -14.51 27.48
N ARG A 501 2.74 -13.63 28.40
CA ARG A 501 1.41 -13.67 29.03
C ARG A 501 0.31 -13.51 27.98
N LEU A 502 0.34 -12.43 27.21
CA LEU A 502 -0.66 -12.15 26.17
C LEU A 502 -0.67 -13.26 25.10
N LYS A 503 0.47 -13.87 24.78
CA LYS A 503 0.52 -15.00 23.86
C LYS A 503 -0.03 -16.30 24.44
N ALA A 504 0.24 -16.60 25.71
CA ALA A 504 -0.36 -17.74 26.41
C ALA A 504 -1.89 -17.60 26.56
N GLU A 505 -2.38 -16.38 26.66
CA GLU A 505 -3.80 -16.01 26.61
C GLU A 505 -4.36 -15.90 25.17
N ASN A 506 -3.58 -16.27 24.15
CA ASN A 506 -3.89 -16.17 22.70
C ASN A 506 -4.28 -14.76 22.17
N LYS A 507 -4.13 -13.72 23.00
CA LYS A 507 -4.49 -12.32 22.72
C LYS A 507 -3.63 -11.64 21.67
N ILE A 508 -2.38 -12.09 21.43
CA ILE A 508 -1.49 -11.45 20.44
C ILE A 508 -0.88 -12.40 19.42
N VAL A 509 -0.61 -11.86 18.23
CA VAL A 509 0.13 -12.50 17.14
C VAL A 509 1.36 -11.75 16.66
N ALA A 510 1.60 -10.52 17.14
CA ALA A 510 2.80 -9.75 16.83
C ALA A 510 3.25 -8.91 18.04
N VAL A 511 4.55 -8.61 18.08
CA VAL A 511 5.11 -7.46 18.79
C VAL A 511 5.69 -6.52 17.74
N TYR A 512 5.44 -5.22 17.86
CA TYR A 512 5.74 -4.24 16.82
C TYR A 512 6.26 -2.91 17.40
N THR A 513 6.97 -2.11 16.60
CA THR A 513 7.24 -0.69 16.88
C THR A 513 7.43 0.07 15.57
N GLN A 514 7.33 1.39 15.62
CA GLN A 514 7.39 2.27 14.45
C GLN A 514 8.30 3.46 14.71
N GLY A 515 9.40 3.62 13.97
CA GLY A 515 10.24 4.82 14.07
C GLY A 515 10.89 5.08 15.43
N CYS A 516 11.05 4.06 16.28
CA CYS A 516 11.66 4.16 17.62
C CYS A 516 12.81 3.16 17.77
N ASP A 517 13.87 3.57 18.45
CA ASP A 517 15.11 2.77 18.64
C ASP A 517 14.93 1.77 19.81
N VAL A 518 13.99 0.85 19.63
CA VAL A 518 13.59 -0.22 20.59
C VAL A 518 13.42 -1.57 19.90
N GLU A 519 13.97 -1.72 18.70
CA GLU A 519 13.89 -2.93 17.86
C GLU A 519 14.43 -4.18 18.57
N TYR A 520 15.46 -4.04 19.41
CA TYR A 520 15.98 -5.15 20.21
C TYR A 520 15.00 -5.58 21.32
N THR A 521 14.30 -4.65 21.98
CA THR A 521 13.22 -4.98 22.93
C THR A 521 12.11 -5.75 22.22
N VAL A 522 11.69 -5.29 21.04
CA VAL A 522 10.64 -5.94 20.22
C VAL A 522 11.05 -7.33 19.79
N ALA A 523 12.26 -7.50 19.24
CA ALA A 523 12.80 -8.79 18.83
C ALA A 523 12.88 -9.79 19.99
N MET A 524 13.41 -9.35 21.14
CA MET A 524 13.47 -10.18 22.36
C MET A 524 12.08 -10.61 22.84
N ALA A 525 11.10 -9.69 22.85
CA ALA A 525 9.74 -9.99 23.28
C ALA A 525 9.01 -10.94 22.32
N ALA A 526 9.13 -10.71 21.01
CA ALA A 526 8.55 -11.58 19.98
C ALA A 526 9.16 -12.99 20.03
N HIS A 527 10.49 -13.08 19.99
CA HIS A 527 11.22 -14.35 20.04
C HIS A 527 10.88 -15.15 21.31
N ALA A 528 10.91 -14.50 22.48
CA ALA A 528 10.62 -15.18 23.75
C ALA A 528 9.16 -15.61 23.90
N ALA A 529 8.23 -14.99 23.16
CA ALA A 529 6.82 -15.40 23.07
C ALA A 529 6.56 -16.44 21.95
N GLY A 530 7.55 -16.78 21.12
CA GLY A 530 7.36 -17.65 19.95
C GLY A 530 6.51 -17.01 18.84
N LEU A 531 6.62 -15.69 18.69
CA LEU A 531 5.95 -14.91 17.65
C LEU A 531 6.90 -14.62 16.47
N PRO A 532 6.37 -14.32 15.28
CA PRO A 532 7.17 -13.80 14.17
C PRO A 532 7.86 -12.48 14.57
N GLY A 533 9.07 -12.27 14.06
CA GLY A 533 9.87 -11.08 14.36
C GLY A 533 11.28 -11.22 13.80
N ILE A 534 12.03 -10.11 13.88
CA ILE A 534 13.47 -10.11 13.58
C ILE A 534 14.21 -10.94 14.63
N ASP A 535 15.24 -11.68 14.22
CA ASP A 535 16.08 -12.43 15.16
C ASP A 535 16.75 -11.49 16.19
N PRO A 536 16.75 -11.81 17.50
CA PRO A 536 17.33 -10.92 18.51
C PRO A 536 18.81 -10.60 18.30
N GLU A 537 19.63 -11.52 17.80
CA GLU A 537 21.04 -11.25 17.50
C GLU A 537 21.17 -10.37 16.27
N ALA A 538 20.31 -10.53 15.25
CA ALA A 538 20.25 -9.62 14.10
C ALA A 538 19.83 -8.18 14.49
N ALA A 539 18.84 -8.03 15.37
CA ALA A 539 18.44 -6.74 15.92
C ALA A 539 19.59 -6.10 16.75
N LEU A 540 20.28 -6.91 17.57
CA LEU A 540 21.44 -6.47 18.36
C LEU A 540 22.64 -6.10 17.49
N ASN A 541 22.88 -6.82 16.39
CA ASN A 541 23.91 -6.51 15.40
C ASN A 541 23.69 -5.16 14.71
N CYS A 542 22.44 -4.72 14.58
CA CYS A 542 22.11 -3.39 14.05
C CYS A 542 22.25 -2.31 15.13
N ASN A 543 21.70 -2.54 16.32
CA ASN A 543 21.60 -1.53 17.38
C ASN A 543 22.96 -1.22 18.05
N ASP A 544 23.83 -2.22 18.19
CA ASP A 544 25.17 -2.06 18.74
C ASP A 544 26.17 -1.67 17.63
N LYS A 545 26.61 -0.40 17.64
CA LYS A 545 27.51 0.14 16.60
C LYS A 545 28.84 -0.61 16.47
N VAL A 546 29.33 -1.23 17.55
CA VAL A 546 30.58 -2.01 17.53
C VAL A 546 30.34 -3.37 16.88
N LYS A 547 29.24 -4.06 17.19
CA LYS A 547 28.83 -5.28 16.47
C LYS A 547 28.59 -4.99 15.00
N MET A 548 27.82 -3.94 14.67
CA MET A 548 27.53 -3.52 13.30
C MET A 548 28.83 -3.37 12.48
N ARG A 549 29.79 -2.58 12.98
CA ARG A 549 31.07 -2.38 12.30
C ARG A 549 31.94 -3.64 12.24
N THR A 550 31.92 -4.48 13.28
CA THR A 550 32.62 -5.77 13.27
C THR A 550 32.09 -6.66 12.14
N VAL A 551 30.78 -6.89 12.09
CA VAL A 551 30.14 -7.76 11.10
C VAL A 551 30.30 -7.23 9.68
N LEU A 552 30.05 -5.93 9.44
CA LEU A 552 30.19 -5.34 8.10
C LEU A 552 31.64 -5.36 7.59
N ASN A 553 32.63 -5.21 8.47
CA ASN A 553 34.06 -5.35 8.13
C ASN A 553 34.42 -6.81 7.82
N GLU A 554 34.08 -7.75 8.70
CA GLU A 554 34.39 -9.19 8.54
C GLU A 554 33.76 -9.79 7.28
N LYS A 555 32.55 -9.36 6.93
CA LYS A 555 31.84 -9.78 5.71
C LYS A 555 32.25 -8.98 4.46
N ASN A 556 33.16 -8.02 4.58
CA ASN A 556 33.62 -7.13 3.50
C ASN A 556 32.45 -6.40 2.78
N VAL A 557 31.43 -5.99 3.53
CA VAL A 557 30.27 -5.24 2.99
C VAL A 557 30.58 -3.75 2.91
N ASP A 558 31.03 -3.16 4.00
CA ASP A 558 31.42 -1.75 4.07
C ASP A 558 32.55 -1.54 5.09
N TYR A 559 33.80 -1.54 4.62
CA TYR A 559 34.97 -1.50 5.50
C TYR A 559 35.21 -0.10 6.09
N VAL A 560 35.13 0.03 7.42
CA VAL A 560 35.40 1.26 8.16
C VAL A 560 36.46 1.00 9.24
N LYS A 561 37.46 1.87 9.38
CA LYS A 561 38.39 1.82 10.51
C LYS A 561 37.67 2.24 11.79
N PHE A 562 37.69 1.40 12.82
CA PHE A 562 37.11 1.72 14.12
C PHE A 562 37.85 1.05 15.30
N GLY A 563 37.54 1.54 16.49
CA GLY A 563 37.82 0.92 17.79
C GLY A 563 36.71 1.26 18.78
N SER A 564 36.71 0.62 19.94
CA SER A 564 35.80 0.94 21.04
C SER A 564 36.58 1.17 22.34
N ALA A 565 35.97 1.89 23.26
CA ALA A 565 36.58 2.30 24.51
C ALA A 565 35.58 2.32 25.67
N LYS A 566 35.96 1.71 26.80
CA LYS A 566 35.30 1.77 28.11
C LYS A 566 36.06 2.66 29.08
N THR A 567 37.32 2.97 28.78
CA THR A 567 38.21 3.83 29.58
C THR A 567 38.83 4.93 28.71
N VAL A 568 39.32 5.99 29.36
CA VAL A 568 40.07 7.08 28.72
C VAL A 568 41.31 6.55 27.97
N GLU A 569 42.06 5.61 28.55
CA GLU A 569 43.24 5.03 27.93
C GLU A 569 42.89 4.26 26.65
N GLU A 570 41.80 3.49 26.67
CA GLU A 570 41.27 2.82 25.47
C GLU A 570 40.81 3.84 24.41
N ALA A 571 40.22 4.97 24.80
CA ALA A 571 39.79 6.01 23.86
C ALA A 571 40.97 6.69 23.16
N LEU A 572 42.03 7.05 23.89
CA LEU A 572 43.27 7.60 23.32
C LEU A 572 43.91 6.60 22.35
N ASN A 573 44.04 5.33 22.76
CA ASN A 573 44.57 4.26 21.91
C ASN A 573 43.70 4.01 20.66
N ALA A 574 42.37 4.10 20.78
CA ALA A 574 41.45 3.95 19.66
C ALA A 574 41.57 5.10 18.65
N VAL A 575 41.70 6.36 19.11
CA VAL A 575 41.96 7.51 18.24
C VAL A 575 43.27 7.35 17.48
N GLN A 576 44.36 6.97 18.15
CA GLN A 576 45.65 6.70 17.50
C GLN A 576 45.57 5.59 16.44
N LYS A 577 44.81 4.51 16.72
CA LYS A 577 44.62 3.38 15.80
C LYS A 577 43.79 3.74 14.57
N VAL A 578 42.75 4.56 14.72
CA VAL A 578 41.85 4.96 13.62
C VAL A 578 42.49 6.03 12.75
N GLY A 579 43.13 7.03 13.38
CA GLY A 579 43.69 8.21 12.73
C GLY A 579 42.64 9.31 12.47
N TYR A 580 43.11 10.53 12.21
CA TYR A 580 42.25 11.68 11.95
C TYR A 580 41.84 11.81 10.46
N PRO A 581 40.68 12.44 10.17
CA PRO A 581 39.62 12.78 11.11
C PRO A 581 38.86 11.53 11.57
N CYS A 582 38.49 11.50 12.85
CA CYS A 582 37.67 10.45 13.43
C CYS A 582 36.51 11.05 14.22
N ILE A 583 35.53 10.22 14.55
CA ILE A 583 34.33 10.63 15.27
C ILE A 583 34.10 9.69 16.44
N ILE A 584 33.91 10.28 17.62
CA ILE A 584 33.57 9.56 18.85
C ILE A 584 32.06 9.70 19.11
N LYS A 585 31.42 8.57 19.43
CA LYS A 585 29.96 8.44 19.58
C LYS A 585 29.61 7.51 20.75
N PRO A 586 28.44 7.67 21.40
CA PRO A 586 27.89 6.64 22.26
C PRO A 586 27.62 5.36 21.46
N LEU A 587 27.79 4.19 22.08
CA LEU A 587 27.56 2.90 21.43
C LEU A 587 26.13 2.70 20.93
N ASP A 588 25.15 3.05 21.76
CA ASP A 588 23.78 2.53 21.75
C ASP A 588 22.72 3.63 21.83
N ASN A 589 23.05 4.81 21.29
CA ASN A 589 22.17 5.98 21.27
C ASN A 589 22.14 6.65 19.88
N SER A 590 21.12 7.48 19.65
CA SER A 590 20.77 8.13 18.39
C SER A 590 20.62 9.66 18.54
N ALA A 591 20.17 10.33 17.47
CA ALA A 591 19.91 11.78 17.41
C ALA A 591 21.13 12.69 17.70
N SER A 592 22.34 12.21 17.40
CA SER A 592 23.62 12.95 17.51
C SER A 592 23.99 13.45 18.92
N ARG A 593 23.44 12.85 19.98
CA ARG A 593 23.82 13.16 21.37
C ARG A 593 25.19 12.56 21.71
N GLY A 594 26.06 13.33 22.37
CA GLY A 594 27.39 12.88 22.78
C GLY A 594 28.35 12.59 21.61
N VAL A 595 28.13 13.20 20.45
CA VAL A 595 28.91 12.97 19.23
C VAL A 595 29.89 14.12 19.00
N LYS A 596 31.18 13.82 18.82
CA LYS A 596 32.22 14.81 18.52
C LYS A 596 33.13 14.34 17.37
N VAL A 597 33.38 15.23 16.41
CA VAL A 597 34.42 15.02 15.38
C VAL A 597 35.75 15.51 15.94
N LEU A 598 36.76 14.65 15.90
CA LEU A 598 38.14 14.91 16.29
C LEU A 598 38.95 15.08 14.99
N ARG A 599 39.74 16.15 14.90
CA ARG A 599 40.49 16.52 13.69
C ARG A 599 41.99 16.58 14.00
N ASP A 600 42.81 16.77 12.98
CA ASP A 600 44.25 16.97 13.18
C ASP A 600 44.49 18.16 14.12
N GLY A 601 45.43 18.00 15.06
CA GLY A 601 45.70 18.95 16.14
C GLY A 601 44.80 18.82 17.39
N THR A 602 43.78 17.96 17.43
CA THR A 602 42.99 17.71 18.66
C THR A 602 43.88 17.11 19.77
N THR A 603 43.83 17.69 20.96
CA THR A 603 44.63 17.31 22.13
C THR A 603 44.03 16.14 22.92
N ASP A 604 44.86 15.40 23.66
CA ASP A 604 44.42 14.32 24.57
C ASP A 604 43.32 14.78 25.53
N GLN A 605 43.38 16.03 26.02
CA GLN A 605 42.40 16.57 26.96
C GLN A 605 41.03 16.84 26.29
N GLU A 606 41.00 17.18 25.01
CA GLU A 606 39.77 17.27 24.22
C GLU A 606 39.21 15.88 23.89
N ILE A 607 40.06 14.88 23.66
CA ILE A 607 39.64 13.48 23.49
C ILE A 607 38.98 12.97 24.77
N VAL A 608 39.57 13.23 25.94
CA VAL A 608 38.98 12.92 27.27
C VAL A 608 37.61 13.57 27.41
N ALA A 609 37.49 14.88 27.15
CA ALA A 609 36.23 15.60 27.28
C ALA A 609 35.14 15.05 26.34
N ALA A 610 35.51 14.67 25.11
CA ALA A 610 34.60 14.07 24.14
C ALA A 610 34.18 12.63 24.51
N PHE A 611 35.09 11.85 25.07
CA PHE A 611 34.79 10.51 25.62
C PHE A 611 33.84 10.59 26.82
N ASP A 612 34.15 11.46 27.79
CA ASP A 612 33.31 11.68 28.96
C ASP A 612 31.90 12.15 28.57
N ASP A 613 31.77 12.97 27.53
CA ASP A 613 30.46 13.38 27.02
C ASP A 613 29.69 12.23 26.35
N ALA A 614 30.32 11.47 25.46
CA ALA A 614 29.73 10.28 24.85
C ALA A 614 29.21 9.28 25.92
N MET A 615 30.02 9.04 26.96
CA MET A 615 29.72 8.11 28.05
C MET A 615 28.51 8.51 28.92
N LYS A 616 28.16 9.80 29.00
CA LYS A 616 26.91 10.25 29.64
C LYS A 616 25.68 9.71 28.90
N PHE A 617 25.75 9.59 27.58
CA PHE A 617 24.63 9.22 26.71
C PHE A 617 24.54 7.72 26.39
N CYS A 618 25.54 6.89 26.71
CA CYS A 618 25.42 5.43 26.55
C CYS A 618 24.42 4.84 27.57
N PHE A 619 23.58 3.88 27.15
CA PHE A 619 22.46 3.38 27.93
C PHE A 619 22.62 1.92 28.41
N MET A 620 22.69 0.94 27.50
CA MET A 620 22.83 -0.48 27.82
C MET A 620 24.25 -0.82 28.27
N ARG A 621 25.27 -0.24 27.60
CA ARG A 621 26.68 -0.52 27.88
C ARG A 621 27.48 0.79 27.91
N LYS A 622 28.21 1.03 29.00
CA LYS A 622 29.13 2.17 29.14
C LYS A 622 30.40 1.93 28.32
N GLU A 623 30.27 2.19 27.03
CA GLU A 623 31.32 2.08 26.02
C GLU A 623 31.04 3.10 24.90
N ALA A 624 32.08 3.67 24.33
CA ALA A 624 32.03 4.58 23.18
C ALA A 624 32.67 3.91 21.95
N ILE A 625 32.22 4.27 20.76
CA ILE A 625 32.85 3.89 19.50
C ILE A 625 33.63 5.08 18.93
N ILE A 626 34.85 4.82 18.46
CA ILE A 626 35.68 5.76 17.72
C ILE A 626 35.82 5.18 16.32
N GLU A 627 35.34 5.89 15.30
CA GLU A 627 35.39 5.43 13.90
C GLU A 627 35.91 6.53 12.96
N GLN A 628 36.34 6.13 11.76
CA GLN A 628 36.73 7.05 10.70
C GLN A 628 35.58 8.03 10.41
N PHE A 629 35.88 9.32 10.36
CA PHE A 629 34.90 10.33 9.96
C PHE A 629 34.78 10.36 8.43
N PHE A 630 33.54 10.42 7.94
CA PHE A 630 33.23 10.63 6.53
C PHE A 630 32.61 12.02 6.35
N GLU A 631 33.03 12.73 5.31
CA GLU A 631 32.58 14.08 4.97
C GLU A 631 31.92 14.03 3.58
N GLY A 632 30.68 14.51 3.47
CA GLY A 632 29.82 14.34 2.30
C GLY A 632 28.34 14.46 2.67
N ASP A 633 27.46 14.35 1.68
CA ASP A 633 25.99 14.45 1.86
C ASP A 633 25.40 13.16 2.44
N GLU A 634 24.45 13.30 3.37
CA GLU A 634 23.77 12.16 4.03
C GLU A 634 22.36 11.90 3.51
N TYR A 635 21.95 10.63 3.54
CA TYR A 635 20.69 10.13 2.97
C TYR A 635 20.04 9.10 3.89
N SER A 636 18.72 9.14 4.03
CA SER A 636 17.91 8.17 4.80
C SER A 636 17.24 7.17 3.84
N VAL A 637 17.70 5.93 3.87
CA VAL A 637 17.24 4.84 2.98
C VAL A 637 16.33 3.92 3.79
N ASP A 638 15.04 3.87 3.44
CA ASP A 638 14.11 2.87 4.01
C ASP A 638 13.95 1.71 3.04
N THR A 639 13.93 0.51 3.60
CA THR A 639 13.74 -0.74 2.88
C THR A 639 12.96 -1.72 3.77
N VAL A 640 12.35 -2.72 3.16
CA VAL A 640 11.72 -3.84 3.86
C VAL A 640 12.37 -5.13 3.37
N MET A 641 12.91 -5.92 4.29
CA MET A 641 13.35 -7.27 4.01
C MET A 641 12.15 -8.20 4.09
N TYR A 642 11.99 -9.10 3.12
CA TYR A 642 10.95 -10.13 3.17
C TYR A 642 11.46 -11.41 2.50
N LYS A 643 11.43 -12.53 3.24
CA LYS A 643 11.96 -13.83 2.81
C LYS A 643 13.39 -13.72 2.23
N GLY A 644 14.23 -12.89 2.86
CA GLY A 644 15.64 -12.70 2.49
C GLY A 644 15.88 -11.81 1.26
N LYS A 645 14.87 -11.11 0.74
CA LYS A 645 15.01 -10.14 -0.37
C LYS A 645 14.68 -8.73 0.09
N LEU A 646 15.38 -7.74 -0.47
CA LEU A 646 15.12 -6.33 -0.19
C LEU A 646 14.06 -5.73 -1.12
N PHE A 647 13.11 -5.03 -0.51
CA PHE A 647 12.11 -4.20 -1.20
C PHE A 647 12.38 -2.71 -0.89
N PRO A 648 12.65 -1.87 -1.91
CA PRO A 648 12.84 -0.43 -1.73
C PRO A 648 11.61 0.26 -1.13
N ALA A 649 11.83 1.21 -0.22
CA ALA A 649 10.76 2.07 0.32
C ALA A 649 11.15 3.57 0.31
N GLY A 650 11.98 3.98 -0.65
CA GLY A 650 12.37 5.38 -0.88
C GLY A 650 13.68 5.82 -0.22
N VAL A 651 14.40 6.71 -0.90
CA VAL A 651 15.57 7.45 -0.38
C VAL A 651 15.15 8.88 -0.06
N SER A 652 15.63 9.41 1.07
CA SER A 652 15.42 10.81 1.48
C SER A 652 16.75 11.56 1.57
N ASP A 653 16.83 12.75 0.99
CA ASP A 653 18.01 13.62 1.16
C ASP A 653 17.93 14.26 2.56
N ARG A 654 19.01 14.22 3.35
CA ARG A 654 19.02 14.80 4.71
C ARG A 654 19.67 16.18 4.66
N GLN A 655 18.96 17.19 5.17
CA GLN A 655 19.44 18.58 5.15
C GLN A 655 19.90 19.00 6.54
N PHE A 656 21.13 19.48 6.64
CA PHE A 656 21.76 19.91 7.88
C PHE A 656 22.12 21.39 7.85
N ARG A 657 22.08 22.02 9.03
CA ARG A 657 22.59 23.39 9.25
C ARG A 657 23.66 23.34 10.35
N PRO A 658 24.82 23.99 10.16
CA PRO A 658 25.76 24.21 11.26
C PRO A 658 25.14 25.21 12.24
N VAL A 659 25.07 24.83 13.51
CA VAL A 659 24.63 25.69 14.62
C VAL A 659 25.72 25.64 15.68
N GLN A 660 26.48 26.75 15.81
CA GLN A 660 27.70 26.81 16.61
C GLN A 660 28.68 25.68 16.20
N GLU A 661 29.01 24.77 17.11
CA GLU A 661 29.87 23.60 16.86
C GLU A 661 29.10 22.31 16.49
N TYR A 662 27.76 22.37 16.39
CA TYR A 662 26.90 21.22 16.16
C TYR A 662 26.33 21.21 14.73
N SER A 663 26.07 20.01 14.20
CA SER A 663 25.31 19.82 12.96
C SER A 663 23.90 19.35 13.30
N VAL A 664 22.90 20.18 13.01
CA VAL A 664 21.49 19.88 13.29
C VAL A 664 20.77 19.58 11.99
N GLN A 665 20.11 18.42 11.91
CA GLN A 665 19.26 18.13 10.76
C GLN A 665 18.03 19.04 10.79
N VAL A 666 17.96 19.97 9.83
CA VAL A 666 16.88 20.95 9.70
C VAL A 666 15.70 20.42 8.90
N GLY A 667 15.95 19.50 7.95
CA GLY A 667 14.91 18.95 7.10
C GLY A 667 15.29 17.65 6.41
N SER A 668 14.37 17.17 5.57
CA SER A 668 14.64 16.06 4.66
C SER A 668 13.63 16.05 3.51
N LEU A 669 14.10 15.68 2.31
CA LEU A 669 13.36 15.72 1.05
C LEU A 669 13.12 14.30 0.51
N THR A 670 11.93 14.03 -0.05
CA THR A 670 11.60 12.80 -0.79
C THR A 670 10.78 13.17 -2.04
N PRO A 671 11.01 12.58 -3.21
CA PRO A 671 12.10 11.65 -3.53
C PRO A 671 13.49 12.31 -3.42
N SER A 672 14.53 11.49 -3.44
CA SER A 672 15.91 11.96 -3.48
C SER A 672 16.23 12.62 -4.82
N LEU A 673 17.03 13.69 -4.78
CA LEU A 673 17.62 14.34 -5.97
C LEU A 673 18.75 13.52 -6.60
N LEU A 674 19.16 12.40 -5.99
CA LEU A 674 20.21 11.54 -6.52
C LEU A 674 19.81 10.86 -7.83
N PRO A 675 20.76 10.66 -8.78
CA PRO A 675 20.53 9.80 -9.93
C PRO A 675 20.07 8.41 -9.51
N GLU A 676 19.11 7.83 -10.23
CA GLU A 676 18.53 6.50 -9.94
C GLU A 676 19.59 5.43 -9.71
N LYS A 677 20.69 5.45 -10.48
CA LYS A 677 21.83 4.54 -10.28
C LYS A 677 22.40 4.61 -8.87
N MET A 678 22.58 5.80 -8.30
CA MET A 678 23.11 5.97 -6.95
C MET A 678 22.12 5.44 -5.90
N GLN A 679 20.81 5.66 -6.12
CA GLN A 679 19.77 5.09 -5.25
C GLN A 679 19.77 3.55 -5.33
N ALA A 680 19.94 2.97 -6.52
CA ALA A 680 20.10 1.53 -6.72
C ALA A 680 21.41 0.97 -6.09
N ASP A 681 22.52 1.70 -6.17
CA ASP A 681 23.78 1.36 -5.49
C ASP A 681 23.58 1.37 -3.96
N MET A 682 22.81 2.32 -3.42
CA MET A 682 22.42 2.36 -2.00
C MET A 682 21.56 1.16 -1.59
N TYR A 683 20.52 0.81 -2.36
CA TYR A 683 19.70 -0.38 -2.09
C TYR A 683 20.51 -1.68 -2.17
N THR A 684 21.44 -1.78 -3.11
CA THR A 684 22.36 -2.92 -3.23
C THR A 684 23.30 -3.03 -2.01
N LEU A 685 23.76 -1.90 -1.47
CA LEU A 685 24.55 -1.88 -0.24
C LEU A 685 23.70 -2.28 0.98
N MET A 686 22.47 -1.79 1.06
CA MET A 686 21.52 -2.13 2.12
C MET A 686 21.15 -3.61 2.14
N GLU A 687 20.92 -4.25 0.99
CA GLU A 687 20.59 -5.69 0.93
C GLU A 687 21.76 -6.56 1.43
N LYS A 688 22.98 -6.20 1.05
CA LYS A 688 24.21 -6.84 1.55
C LYS A 688 24.39 -6.64 3.05
N ALA A 689 24.09 -5.44 3.56
CA ALA A 689 24.18 -5.13 4.99
C ALA A 689 23.14 -5.91 5.80
N ALA A 690 21.88 -5.92 5.36
CA ALA A 690 20.80 -6.70 5.99
C ALA A 690 21.17 -8.20 6.05
N THR A 691 21.61 -8.76 4.91
CA THR A 691 22.04 -10.16 4.80
C THR A 691 23.22 -10.48 5.71
N ALA A 692 24.20 -9.58 5.81
CA ALA A 692 25.38 -9.78 6.65
C ALA A 692 25.07 -9.70 8.16
N LEU A 693 24.14 -8.81 8.55
CA LEU A 693 23.73 -8.61 9.94
C LEU A 693 22.68 -9.64 10.41
N GLY A 694 22.03 -10.35 9.49
CA GLY A 694 21.05 -11.41 9.76
C GLY A 694 19.59 -10.98 9.63
N VAL A 695 19.30 -9.81 9.04
CA VAL A 695 17.93 -9.30 8.86
C VAL A 695 17.36 -9.82 7.54
N ASP A 696 16.43 -10.79 7.62
CA ASP A 696 15.80 -11.43 6.46
C ASP A 696 14.30 -11.08 6.29
N ASN A 697 13.66 -10.59 7.35
CA ASN A 697 12.26 -10.18 7.41
C ASN A 697 12.09 -8.94 8.29
N GLY A 698 11.27 -7.98 7.85
CA GLY A 698 10.92 -6.76 8.59
C GLY A 698 11.55 -5.49 8.01
N ALA A 699 11.34 -4.36 8.69
CA ALA A 699 11.89 -3.08 8.25
C ALA A 699 13.41 -3.02 8.44
N PHE A 700 14.12 -2.45 7.46
CA PHE A 700 15.56 -2.20 7.55
C PHE A 700 15.88 -0.81 7.00
N LYS A 701 16.33 0.08 7.87
CA LYS A 701 16.61 1.49 7.56
C LYS A 701 18.08 1.81 7.76
N GLY A 702 18.66 2.57 6.84
CA GLY A 702 20.04 3.03 6.90
C GLY A 702 20.17 4.55 6.78
N ASP A 703 21.11 5.13 7.52
CA ASP A 703 21.71 6.42 7.21
C ASP A 703 23.00 6.17 6.43
N LEU A 704 23.03 6.66 5.20
CA LEU A 704 24.16 6.50 4.27
C LEU A 704 24.76 7.86 3.94
N ILE A 705 26.03 7.87 3.53
CA ILE A 705 26.78 9.06 3.10
C ILE A 705 27.50 8.78 1.80
N ILE A 706 27.57 9.77 0.91
CA ILE A 706 28.34 9.64 -0.34
C ILE A 706 29.78 10.12 -0.11
N VAL A 707 30.73 9.22 -0.33
CA VAL A 707 32.18 9.50 -0.25
C VAL A 707 32.82 9.00 -1.55
N ASP A 708 33.62 9.84 -2.20
CA ASP A 708 34.30 9.53 -3.48
C ASP A 708 33.36 8.95 -4.56
N GLY A 709 32.12 9.45 -4.61
CA GLY A 709 31.10 8.99 -5.55
C GLY A 709 30.53 7.60 -5.26
N LYS A 710 30.64 7.10 -4.02
CA LYS A 710 30.08 5.81 -3.58
C LYS A 710 29.30 5.94 -2.27
N PRO A 711 28.21 5.17 -2.09
CA PRO A 711 27.52 5.12 -0.81
C PRO A 711 28.34 4.37 0.24
N ARG A 712 28.36 4.89 1.47
CA ARG A 712 28.94 4.30 2.69
C ARG A 712 27.87 4.28 3.78
N ILE A 713 27.93 3.33 4.72
CA ILE A 713 26.98 3.23 5.83
C ILE A 713 27.48 4.07 7.02
N ILE A 714 26.65 5.00 7.50
CA ILE A 714 26.83 5.62 8.82
C ILE A 714 26.25 4.69 9.90
N GLU A 715 24.99 4.29 9.73
CA GLU A 715 24.23 3.51 10.71
C GLU A 715 23.13 2.71 10.00
N VAL A 716 22.80 1.52 10.48
CA VAL A 716 21.64 0.73 10.04
C VAL A 716 20.86 0.20 11.23
N THR A 717 19.55 0.01 11.05
CA THR A 717 18.60 -0.26 12.14
C THR A 717 17.46 -1.13 11.62
N ALA A 718 17.08 -2.16 12.38
CA ALA A 718 16.03 -3.12 12.00
C ALA A 718 14.62 -2.60 12.35
N ARG A 719 14.33 -1.33 11.99
CA ARG A 719 13.05 -0.65 12.20
C ARG A 719 12.87 0.49 11.20
N THR A 720 11.62 0.80 10.86
CA THR A 720 11.20 1.89 9.96
C THR A 720 11.77 3.25 10.40
N SER A 721 12.04 4.18 9.48
CA SER A 721 12.55 5.51 9.86
C SER A 721 11.66 6.27 10.84
N GLY A 722 12.29 6.91 11.83
CA GLY A 722 11.66 7.92 12.69
C GLY A 722 11.58 9.29 12.01
N GLY A 723 11.28 10.33 12.79
CA GLY A 723 11.29 11.72 12.29
C GLY A 723 10.22 12.02 11.23
N PHE A 724 9.10 11.32 11.29
CA PHE A 724 7.93 11.44 10.40
C PHE A 724 8.19 11.04 8.93
N ASP A 725 9.26 10.29 8.67
CA ASP A 725 9.65 9.87 7.32
C ASP A 725 8.76 8.71 6.82
N SER A 726 8.95 7.50 7.33
CA SER A 726 8.14 6.32 6.98
C SER A 726 6.64 6.43 7.34
N GLN A 727 6.28 7.21 8.37
CA GLN A 727 4.89 7.37 8.81
C GLN A 727 4.08 8.28 7.88
N TYR A 728 4.72 9.28 7.26
CA TYR A 728 4.02 10.37 6.57
C TYR A 728 4.70 10.78 5.27
N ARG A 729 5.95 11.29 5.32
CA ARG A 729 6.62 11.88 4.14
C ARG A 729 6.81 10.89 3.00
N LYS A 730 7.25 9.65 3.27
CA LYS A 730 7.38 8.59 2.25
C LYS A 730 6.03 8.15 1.67
N PRO A 731 5.01 7.82 2.48
CA PRO A 731 3.64 7.60 1.99
C PRO A 731 3.08 8.75 1.14
N TYR A 732 3.25 10.02 1.53
CA TYR A 732 2.77 11.15 0.73
C TYR A 732 3.54 11.35 -0.56
N SER A 733 4.86 11.16 -0.55
CA SER A 733 5.71 11.31 -1.73
C SER A 733 5.49 10.19 -2.75
N LEU A 734 5.38 8.94 -2.28
CA LEU A 734 5.46 7.75 -3.13
C LEU A 734 4.14 6.97 -3.25
N GLY A 735 3.19 7.17 -2.34
CA GLY A 735 1.94 6.40 -2.27
C GLY A 735 2.07 4.97 -1.74
N ILE A 736 3.17 4.67 -1.04
CA ILE A 736 3.44 3.36 -0.41
C ILE A 736 2.78 3.24 0.97
N ASP A 737 2.42 2.02 1.37
CA ASP A 737 1.95 1.67 2.72
C ASP A 737 2.99 0.79 3.44
N ILE A 738 4.15 1.38 3.72
CA ILE A 738 5.26 0.72 4.41
C ILE A 738 4.83 0.19 5.79
N VAL A 739 3.93 0.90 6.50
CA VAL A 739 3.46 0.53 7.84
C VAL A 739 2.60 -0.73 7.79
N LYS A 740 1.69 -0.85 6.82
CA LYS A 740 0.97 -2.10 6.57
C LYS A 740 1.93 -3.24 6.25
N ALA A 741 2.86 -3.05 5.32
CA ALA A 741 3.80 -4.09 4.89
C ALA A 741 4.61 -4.66 6.07
N THR A 742 5.07 -3.80 6.98
CA THR A 742 5.86 -4.22 8.16
C THR A 742 5.00 -4.80 9.29
N ILE A 743 3.74 -4.37 9.45
CA ILE A 743 2.77 -5.00 10.35
C ILE A 743 2.39 -6.41 9.87
N ASP A 744 2.12 -6.59 8.57
CA ASP A 744 1.77 -7.90 8.01
C ASP A 744 2.91 -8.92 8.24
N ILE A 745 4.17 -8.52 8.02
CA ILE A 745 5.35 -9.36 8.33
C ILE A 745 5.40 -9.70 9.83
N ALA A 746 5.26 -8.72 10.72
CA ALA A 746 5.31 -8.93 12.17
C ALA A 746 4.18 -9.83 12.69
N ALA A 747 3.02 -9.84 12.02
CA ALA A 747 1.91 -10.74 12.30
C ALA A 747 1.99 -12.10 11.60
N GLY A 748 3.06 -12.38 10.86
CA GLY A 748 3.26 -13.65 10.14
C GLY A 748 2.35 -13.83 8.91
N LYS A 749 1.78 -12.74 8.38
CA LYS A 749 1.06 -12.74 7.10
C LYS A 749 2.06 -12.66 5.93
N GLU A 750 1.58 -12.90 4.72
CA GLU A 750 2.37 -12.61 3.53
C GLU A 750 2.35 -11.12 3.22
N MET A 751 3.52 -10.52 3.01
CA MET A 751 3.64 -9.14 2.56
C MET A 751 3.20 -9.05 1.09
N ASP A 752 2.32 -8.10 0.78
CA ASP A 752 2.00 -7.74 -0.60
C ASP A 752 3.06 -6.77 -1.14
N PRO A 753 3.87 -7.13 -2.15
CA PRO A 753 4.87 -6.23 -2.72
C PRO A 753 4.27 -4.92 -3.25
N ARG A 754 2.98 -4.90 -3.62
CA ARG A 754 2.27 -3.72 -4.14
C ARG A 754 2.09 -2.62 -3.11
N ASP A 755 2.24 -2.92 -1.81
CA ASP A 755 2.26 -1.89 -0.76
C ASP A 755 3.55 -1.08 -0.76
N LEU A 756 4.63 -1.57 -1.38
CA LEU A 756 5.92 -0.88 -1.50
C LEU A 756 6.20 -0.35 -2.92
N VAL A 757 5.31 -0.63 -3.88
CA VAL A 757 5.35 -0.03 -5.22
C VAL A 757 4.83 1.40 -5.16
N SER A 758 5.60 2.36 -5.67
CA SER A 758 5.16 3.75 -5.79
C SER A 758 3.90 3.85 -6.66
N ARG A 759 2.83 4.44 -6.10
CA ARG A 759 1.55 4.68 -6.76
C ARG A 759 1.49 6.06 -7.42
N TRP A 760 2.31 7.00 -6.94
CA TRP A 760 2.52 8.32 -7.51
C TRP A 760 3.90 8.85 -7.09
N MET A 761 4.36 9.93 -7.73
CA MET A 761 5.58 10.64 -7.37
C MET A 761 5.22 12.10 -7.10
N LYS A 762 5.39 12.54 -5.86
CA LYS A 762 5.20 13.92 -5.39
C LYS A 762 6.42 14.34 -4.57
N TRP A 763 6.73 15.63 -4.59
CA TRP A 763 7.77 16.19 -3.75
C TRP A 763 7.23 16.42 -2.34
N SER A 764 7.90 15.90 -1.33
CA SER A 764 7.53 16.09 0.07
C SER A 764 8.77 16.41 0.90
N LYS A 765 8.63 17.39 1.80
CA LYS A 765 9.73 17.87 2.63
C LYS A 765 9.27 18.02 4.07
N THR A 766 10.11 17.60 5.01
CA THR A 766 9.99 18.01 6.41
C THR A 766 10.82 19.28 6.59
N THR A 767 10.20 20.36 7.06
CA THR A 767 10.84 21.64 7.37
C THR A 767 10.51 22.10 8.79
N SER A 768 11.26 23.07 9.31
CA SER A 768 11.12 23.60 10.68
C SER A 768 11.43 25.09 10.70
N VAL A 769 10.68 25.87 11.48
CA VAL A 769 11.01 27.26 11.82
C VAL A 769 11.85 27.28 13.10
N PHE A 770 12.94 28.05 13.09
CA PHE A 770 13.94 28.12 14.16
C PHE A 770 13.93 29.52 14.82
N PRO A 771 13.10 29.75 15.85
CA PRO A 771 13.22 30.96 16.68
C PRO A 771 14.54 31.01 17.46
N GLU A 772 14.93 32.20 17.87
CA GLU A 772 16.10 32.39 18.74
C GLU A 772 15.86 31.77 20.14
N PRO A 773 16.90 31.25 20.83
CA PRO A 773 16.77 30.73 22.19
C PRO A 773 16.22 31.78 23.18
N GLY A 774 15.28 31.37 24.03
CA GLY A 774 14.56 32.26 24.94
C GLY A 774 13.17 31.75 25.33
N ILE A 775 12.38 32.56 26.03
CA ILE A 775 10.98 32.25 26.38
C ILE A 775 10.05 32.66 25.24
N ILE A 776 9.20 31.74 24.75
CA ILE A 776 8.20 32.05 23.73
C ILE A 776 7.20 33.07 24.28
N ARG A 777 7.12 34.23 23.63
CA ARG A 777 6.15 35.29 23.94
C ARG A 777 4.96 35.29 22.99
N ASN A 778 5.16 34.85 21.75
CA ASN A 778 4.15 34.94 20.70
C ASN A 778 4.30 33.81 19.69
N ILE A 779 3.18 33.33 19.14
CA ILE A 779 3.12 32.40 18.02
C ILE A 779 2.04 32.93 17.07
N LYS A 780 2.43 33.32 15.85
CA LYS A 780 1.53 33.84 14.81
C LYS A 780 1.55 32.93 13.58
N GLY A 781 0.45 32.93 12.83
CA GLY A 781 0.37 32.23 11.54
C GLY A 781 0.16 30.72 11.61
N LEU A 782 0.05 30.12 12.81
CA LEU A 782 -0.14 28.67 12.97
C LEU A 782 -1.41 28.16 12.28
N GLU A 783 -2.57 28.75 12.60
CA GLU A 783 -3.86 28.42 11.95
C GLU A 783 -3.83 28.73 10.44
N GLU A 784 -3.06 29.73 10.00
CA GLU A 784 -2.92 30.05 8.58
C GLU A 784 -2.15 28.94 7.84
N ILE A 785 -1.02 28.47 8.38
CA ILE A 785 -0.26 27.37 7.76
C ILE A 785 -0.97 26.02 7.88
N GLU A 786 -1.80 25.78 8.91
CA GLU A 786 -2.67 24.60 8.99
C GLU A 786 -3.65 24.51 7.81
N ASN A 787 -4.10 25.65 7.30
CA ASN A 787 -5.04 25.75 6.19
C ASN A 787 -4.35 25.94 4.82
N MET A 788 -3.01 25.97 4.74
CA MET A 788 -2.31 26.17 3.47
C MET A 788 -2.33 24.92 2.58
N PRO A 789 -2.77 25.03 1.30
CA PRO A 789 -2.66 23.94 0.35
C PRO A 789 -1.22 23.40 0.24
N GLY A 790 -1.07 22.10 0.47
CA GLY A 790 0.22 21.41 0.43
C GLY A 790 0.86 21.19 1.81
N VAL A 791 0.50 21.95 2.84
CA VAL A 791 0.81 21.57 4.23
C VAL A 791 -0.05 20.36 4.59
N ARG A 792 0.58 19.29 5.12
CA ARG A 792 -0.10 18.03 5.46
C ARG A 792 -0.16 17.75 6.94
N ASN A 793 0.91 18.05 7.67
CA ASN A 793 0.96 17.89 9.12
C ASN A 793 1.86 18.96 9.73
N ILE A 794 1.50 19.36 10.94
CA ILE A 794 2.31 20.20 11.80
C ILE A 794 2.40 19.48 13.14
N PHE A 795 3.61 19.10 13.54
CA PHE A 795 3.88 18.53 14.85
C PHE A 795 4.71 19.53 15.64
N HIS A 796 4.15 20.09 16.72
CA HIS A 796 4.87 21.02 17.58
C HIS A 796 4.59 20.75 19.05
N SER A 797 5.57 21.08 19.91
CA SER A 797 5.40 21.11 21.36
C SER A 797 5.15 22.53 21.91
N MET A 798 5.31 23.55 21.06
CA MET A 798 5.37 24.97 21.41
C MET A 798 4.10 25.51 22.07
N LYS A 799 4.26 26.20 23.20
CA LYS A 799 3.25 27.06 23.85
C LYS A 799 3.88 28.38 24.29
N ILE A 800 3.06 29.42 24.43
CA ILE A 800 3.49 30.69 25.02
C ILE A 800 3.91 30.44 26.47
N GLY A 801 5.12 30.86 26.82
CA GLY A 801 5.77 30.61 28.11
C GLY A 801 6.81 29.49 28.11
N ASP A 802 6.88 28.66 27.07
CA ASP A 802 7.89 27.59 26.98
C ASP A 802 9.30 28.15 26.69
N GLU A 803 10.33 27.42 27.10
CA GLU A 803 11.74 27.71 26.83
C GLU A 803 12.21 27.06 25.51
N VAL A 804 12.63 27.88 24.54
CA VAL A 804 13.45 27.46 23.40
C VAL A 804 14.90 27.40 23.84
N LYS A 805 15.48 26.20 23.85
CA LYS A 805 16.89 25.95 24.20
C LYS A 805 17.78 26.01 22.96
N ASP A 806 19.09 26.14 23.17
CA ASP A 806 20.08 25.98 22.11
C ASP A 806 19.86 24.71 21.28
N TYR A 807 19.92 24.86 19.96
CA TYR A 807 19.85 23.74 19.02
C TYR A 807 21.18 22.98 18.97
N ARG A 808 21.45 22.17 20.00
CA ARG A 808 22.67 21.35 20.11
C ARG A 808 22.53 19.94 19.52
N ASN A 809 21.31 19.50 19.25
CA ASN A 809 21.03 18.21 18.63
C ASN A 809 19.65 18.20 17.93
N CYS A 810 19.35 17.13 17.19
CA CYS A 810 18.15 17.02 16.36
C CYS A 810 16.82 16.98 17.16
N ALA A 811 16.87 16.70 18.47
CA ALA A 811 15.72 16.69 19.37
C ALA A 811 15.45 18.04 20.05
N SER A 812 16.31 19.05 19.86
CA SER A 812 16.03 20.44 20.27
C SER A 812 15.00 21.14 19.35
N ARG A 813 14.58 20.52 18.25
CA ARG A 813 13.57 21.09 17.35
C ARG A 813 12.19 21.07 18.00
N ILE A 814 11.51 22.21 17.95
CA ILE A 814 10.23 22.45 18.63
C ILE A 814 9.01 22.35 17.70
N ASN A 815 9.22 22.32 16.38
CA ASN A 815 8.20 22.12 15.35
C ASN A 815 8.77 21.32 14.16
N HIS A 816 7.89 20.55 13.52
CA HIS A 816 8.13 19.78 12.30
C HIS A 816 6.90 19.93 11.40
N ILE A 817 7.10 20.49 10.21
CA ILE A 817 6.05 20.76 9.24
C ILE A 817 6.30 19.90 8.01
N ILE A 818 5.30 19.12 7.59
CA ILE A 818 5.36 18.31 6.37
C ILE A 818 4.61 19.04 5.27
N ILE A 819 5.35 19.41 4.22
CA ILE A 819 4.82 20.02 3.01
C ILE A 819 4.92 19.04 1.83
N VAL A 820 3.98 19.13 0.90
CA VAL A 820 3.85 18.28 -0.29
C VAL A 820 3.39 19.11 -1.48
N ALA A 821 4.07 18.97 -2.62
CA ALA A 821 3.73 19.60 -3.89
C ALA A 821 3.97 18.63 -5.07
N ASP A 822 3.42 18.95 -6.23
CA ASP A 822 3.57 18.13 -7.44
C ASP A 822 4.91 18.41 -8.16
N THR A 823 5.45 19.62 -8.03
CA THR A 823 6.79 19.98 -8.51
C THR A 823 7.73 20.46 -7.40
N PHE A 824 9.04 20.35 -7.63
CA PHE A 824 10.06 20.81 -6.68
C PHE A 824 10.05 22.33 -6.49
N ASP A 825 9.78 23.09 -7.55
CA ASP A 825 9.68 24.55 -7.50
C ASP A 825 8.47 25.04 -6.68
N GLU A 826 7.34 24.32 -6.74
CA GLU A 826 6.18 24.59 -5.87
C GLU A 826 6.47 24.24 -4.42
N LEU A 827 7.20 23.15 -4.16
CA LEU A 827 7.60 22.76 -2.81
C LEU A 827 8.47 23.84 -2.15
N ASN A 828 9.45 24.38 -2.88
CA ASN A 828 10.33 25.44 -2.36
C ASN A 828 9.53 26.72 -2.08
N LYS A 829 8.65 27.16 -2.99
CA LYS A 829 7.77 28.33 -2.76
C LYS A 829 6.83 28.15 -1.57
N LEU A 830 6.34 26.91 -1.35
CA LEU A 830 5.50 26.59 -0.20
C LEU A 830 6.31 26.62 1.10
N GLU A 831 7.55 26.15 1.10
CA GLU A 831 8.46 26.28 2.24
C GLU A 831 8.72 27.73 2.61
N ASP A 832 9.10 28.57 1.63
CA ASP A 832 9.33 30.01 1.83
C ASP A 832 8.10 30.66 2.47
N LYS A 833 6.90 30.40 1.92
CA LYS A 833 5.64 30.94 2.46
C LYS A 833 5.35 30.47 3.88
N VAL A 834 5.61 29.20 4.21
CA VAL A 834 5.45 28.67 5.57
C VAL A 834 6.40 29.37 6.55
N HIS A 835 7.64 29.64 6.15
CA HIS A 835 8.65 30.34 6.97
C HIS A 835 8.34 31.84 7.15
N GLU A 836 7.78 32.50 6.13
CA GLU A 836 7.33 33.90 6.23
C GLU A 836 6.12 34.06 7.18
N THR A 837 5.23 33.06 7.17
CA THR A 837 3.92 33.12 7.88
C THR A 837 4.01 32.67 9.33
N LEU A 838 4.70 31.56 9.62
CA LEU A 838 4.83 31.06 11.00
C LEU A 838 5.92 31.85 11.74
N GLN A 839 5.49 32.82 12.54
CA GLN A 839 6.39 33.67 13.33
C GLN A 839 6.32 33.30 14.81
N ILE A 840 7.46 32.93 15.38
CA ILE A 840 7.61 32.57 16.79
C ILE A 840 8.55 33.59 17.42
N GLU A 841 8.01 34.44 18.30
CA GLU A 841 8.76 35.51 18.96
C GLU A 841 9.22 35.04 20.34
N THR A 842 10.53 35.10 20.60
CA THR A 842 11.14 34.74 21.88
C THR A 842 11.78 35.94 22.56
N GLU A 843 11.76 35.94 23.90
CA GLU A 843 12.50 36.90 24.72
C GLU A 843 13.74 36.20 25.33
N PRO A 844 14.96 36.75 25.19
CA PRO A 844 16.15 36.15 25.78
C PRO A 844 16.03 36.00 27.29
N ILE A 845 16.38 34.81 27.81
CA ILE A 845 16.56 34.63 29.25
C ILE A 845 17.82 35.40 29.64
N GLY A 846 17.66 36.54 30.29
CA GLY A 846 18.79 37.36 30.75
C GLY A 846 19.71 36.55 31.65
N ASN A 847 21.01 36.56 31.37
CA ASN A 847 22.02 35.84 32.15
C ASN A 847 21.98 36.25 33.62
N VAL A 848 21.35 35.42 34.46
CA VAL A 848 21.61 35.42 35.90
C VAL A 848 22.98 34.78 36.08
N HIS A 849 24.02 35.62 36.07
CA HIS A 849 25.34 35.21 36.51
C HIS A 849 25.30 34.78 37.98
N GLN A 850 25.52 33.48 38.24
CA GLN A 850 26.22 32.97 39.42
C GLN A 850 26.74 31.55 39.18
#